data_AF-A0A2M7QD57-F1
#
_entry.id   AF-A0A2M7QD57-F1
#
_cell.length_a   1.000
_cell.length_b   1.000
_cell.length_c   1.000
_cell.angle_alpha   90.00
_cell.angle_beta   90.00
_cell.angle_gamma   90.00
#
_symmetry.space_group_name_H-M   'P 1'
#
loop_
_entity.id
_entity.type
_entity.pdbx_description
1 polymer ?
#
loop_
_entity_poly.entity_id
_entity_poly.type
_entity_poly.pdbx_seq_one_letter_code
_entity_poly.pdbx_strand_id
1 'polypeptide(L)'
;MNTTQKQKVLIVDQKQTRYARVFKAYLRKFDTDVYLSPRIPGHLSRFDICILINELPSNFLKNETWKKIIFIQINAYKKAAYAAKYIREHAYNQLKVVSVSEHDALKTVIFEQIMWFCLSKSLEVFLNIPPSVMPKGPVNPPPPRLPHAPFWFHTLQFLEKNVGRKQLALLFILIVFLYHIAFIFPFAVGSFYTYKGIQMLRSRNVPAADKQINKSMPYLMTSKKLYSLVRPVFLFFSIAHTPDNLFSVSDKVSATVKLSYTAHLESTELMRLFFKTDKSEKEKRDTVSLVNSVRDEVTQIADNLTFISQKIPSGVPAVKPYKETLVQSIYILTKVKRLLPHALGIINQKEEKKYLLIFANNMELRPGGGFIGSYGILTIKDLTFGGVQIFDVYDADGQLTAHVPPPDAIKKYLSQPHWFLRDSAFSPDFYENYNRALFFLEKEKNLTNFSGGILVTTTAIKNVLQAFGDIYLPDFNEKITKDNFYIKTQSYAENNFFPGSTQKKSFLSALTRQILVQLDSVSLPDLLGDIYKSLEEKQIAFYLNDEPIQKVIDSLYWAGRIIEPQCPTATDNCYTDYLFPFDANLGVNKANFFMNRIMAVKVYIDINGIVHSYLSIKFKNDSIRDIFPGGVYRNYFQVLIPRDSVVNSITVDNETLHEYDQETGQFKKIGFFIEVPIQSTKEITVEYQSVLGYKKGASFYQLLFQKQTGSINNDLSLSITLPNNLFLINQNFSPLVKNNQIIYNTELSADKIFFIELLKE
;
A
#
# COMPACT_ATOMS: atom_id res chain seq x y z
N MET A 1 -26.55 43.63 -57.43
CA MET A 1 -26.98 42.53 -58.31
C MET A 1 -26.36 41.24 -57.79
N ASN A 2 -27.08 40.50 -56.94
CA ASN A 2 -26.68 39.15 -56.52
C ASN A 2 -27.59 38.18 -57.27
N THR A 3 -27.06 37.55 -58.33
CA THR A 3 -27.69 36.40 -58.97
C THR A 3 -27.70 35.25 -57.97
N THR A 4 -28.88 34.91 -57.43
CA THR A 4 -29.07 33.69 -56.63
C THR A 4 -28.78 32.49 -57.51
N GLN A 5 -27.61 31.88 -57.31
CA GLN A 5 -27.18 30.70 -58.04
C GLN A 5 -28.11 29.52 -57.69
N LYS A 6 -28.87 29.02 -58.67
CA LYS A 6 -29.77 27.87 -58.47
C LYS A 6 -28.98 26.64 -58.06
N GLN A 7 -29.50 25.89 -57.09
CA GLN A 7 -28.88 24.63 -56.66
C GLN A 7 -28.94 23.59 -57.79
N LYS A 8 -27.82 22.93 -58.03
CA LYS A 8 -27.70 21.89 -59.07
C LYS A 8 -27.95 20.52 -58.45
N VAL A 9 -29.00 19.83 -58.90
CA VAL A 9 -29.38 18.50 -58.41
C VAL A 9 -29.16 17.47 -59.51
N LEU A 10 -28.40 16.42 -59.22
CA LEU A 10 -28.23 15.27 -60.11
C LEU A 10 -29.09 14.10 -59.61
N ILE A 11 -29.93 13.55 -60.49
CA ILE A 11 -30.58 12.25 -60.29
C ILE A 11 -29.87 11.24 -61.19
N VAL A 12 -29.38 10.15 -60.59
CA VAL A 12 -28.86 9.00 -61.33
C VAL A 12 -29.82 7.83 -61.19
N ASP A 13 -30.26 7.32 -62.32
CA ASP A 13 -31.10 6.13 -62.42
C ASP A 13 -30.76 5.42 -63.73
N GLN A 14 -30.01 4.31 -63.63
CA GLN A 14 -29.61 3.48 -64.77
C GLN A 14 -30.76 3.11 -65.70
N LYS A 15 -31.95 2.86 -65.15
CA LYS A 15 -33.13 2.43 -65.93
C LYS A 15 -34.01 3.58 -66.37
N GLN A 16 -33.68 4.83 -66.00
CA GLN A 16 -34.50 6.03 -66.24
C GLN A 16 -35.99 5.80 -65.96
N THR A 17 -36.27 5.21 -64.80
CA THR A 17 -37.60 4.77 -64.39
C THR A 17 -38.61 5.93 -64.43
N ARG A 18 -39.89 5.58 -64.49
CA ARG A 18 -40.99 6.55 -64.36
C ARG A 18 -40.83 7.39 -63.09
N TYR A 19 -40.34 6.78 -62.00
CA TYR A 19 -40.08 7.47 -60.74
C TYR A 19 -39.06 8.60 -60.92
N ALA A 20 -37.90 8.35 -61.53
CA ALA A 20 -36.88 9.39 -61.71
C ALA A 20 -37.38 10.58 -62.54
N ARG A 21 -38.20 10.32 -63.57
CA ARG A 21 -38.81 11.38 -64.40
C ARG A 21 -39.84 12.22 -63.64
N VAL A 22 -40.71 11.56 -62.87
CA VAL A 22 -41.72 12.25 -62.06
C VAL A 22 -41.05 13.02 -60.91
N PHE A 23 -40.04 12.45 -60.27
CA PHE A 23 -39.29 13.10 -59.20
C PHE A 23 -38.49 14.31 -59.70
N LYS A 24 -37.90 14.22 -60.91
CA LYS A 24 -37.29 15.37 -61.60
C LYS A 24 -38.29 16.52 -61.80
N ALA A 25 -39.51 16.20 -62.25
CA ALA A 25 -40.56 17.20 -62.45
C ALA A 25 -41.01 17.84 -61.13
N TYR A 26 -41.04 17.05 -60.04
CA TYR A 26 -41.31 17.55 -58.70
C TYR A 26 -40.22 18.52 -58.21
N LEU A 27 -38.94 18.16 -58.35
CA LEU A 27 -37.82 19.00 -57.86
C LEU A 27 -37.68 20.33 -58.62
N ARG A 28 -38.05 20.37 -59.91
CA ARG A 28 -38.09 21.62 -60.70
C ARG A 28 -39.02 22.69 -60.12
N LYS A 29 -39.95 22.33 -59.23
CA LYS A 29 -40.81 23.30 -58.52
C LYS A 29 -40.04 24.17 -57.51
N PHE A 30 -38.82 23.79 -57.13
CA PHE A 30 -38.05 24.44 -56.05
C PHE A 30 -36.90 25.34 -56.54
N ASP A 31 -37.03 25.96 -57.72
CA ASP A 31 -35.99 26.81 -58.34
C ASP A 31 -34.59 26.14 -58.43
N THR A 32 -34.55 24.86 -58.81
CA THR A 32 -33.33 24.04 -58.92
C THR A 32 -33.04 23.62 -60.37
N ASP A 33 -31.75 23.51 -60.71
CA ASP A 33 -31.30 22.93 -61.97
C ASP A 33 -31.16 21.40 -61.81
N VAL A 34 -32.18 20.67 -62.25
CA VAL A 34 -32.26 19.21 -62.09
C VAL A 34 -31.81 18.46 -63.34
N TYR A 35 -30.75 17.67 -63.21
CA TYR A 35 -30.16 16.81 -64.22
C TYR A 35 -30.56 15.35 -63.97
N LEU A 36 -30.83 14.59 -65.03
CA LEU A 36 -31.10 13.15 -64.96
C LEU A 36 -30.08 12.42 -65.82
N SER A 37 -29.35 11.49 -65.24
CA SER A 37 -28.30 10.73 -65.91
C SER A 37 -28.52 9.22 -65.75
N PRO A 38 -28.32 8.40 -66.79
CA PRO A 38 -28.35 6.94 -66.68
C PRO A 38 -27.08 6.35 -66.06
N ARG A 39 -26.05 7.16 -65.79
CA ARG A 39 -24.80 6.73 -65.16
C ARG A 39 -24.24 7.84 -64.27
N ILE A 40 -23.48 7.46 -63.25
CA ILE A 40 -22.80 8.41 -62.38
C ILE A 40 -21.69 9.14 -63.18
N PRO A 41 -21.71 10.49 -63.29
CA PRO A 41 -20.64 11.26 -63.93
C PRO A 41 -19.32 11.14 -63.15
N GLY A 42 -18.18 11.29 -63.85
CA GLY A 42 -16.85 11.15 -63.24
C GLY A 42 -16.47 12.24 -62.22
N HIS A 43 -17.18 13.38 -62.20
CA HIS A 43 -16.98 14.46 -61.22
C HIS A 43 -18.32 14.91 -60.65
N LEU A 44 -18.62 14.52 -59.42
CA LEU A 44 -19.90 14.81 -58.75
C LEU A 44 -19.87 16.13 -57.98
N SER A 45 -18.68 16.68 -57.73
CA SER A 45 -18.45 17.98 -57.07
C SER A 45 -19.14 19.19 -57.73
N ARG A 46 -19.61 19.05 -58.99
CA ARG A 46 -20.36 20.09 -59.72
C ARG A 46 -21.84 20.18 -59.32
N PHE A 47 -22.34 19.24 -58.53
CA PHE A 47 -23.72 19.20 -58.06
C PHE A 47 -23.78 19.39 -56.55
N ASP A 48 -24.78 20.14 -56.09
CA ASP A 48 -24.98 20.40 -54.66
C ASP A 48 -25.65 19.20 -53.97
N ILE A 49 -26.50 18.48 -54.70
CA ILE A 49 -27.21 17.29 -54.24
C ILE A 49 -27.15 16.20 -55.32
N CYS A 50 -26.72 15.00 -54.94
CA CYS A 50 -26.74 13.82 -55.81
C CYS A 50 -27.71 12.77 -55.28
N ILE A 51 -28.65 12.32 -56.10
CA ILE A 51 -29.71 11.37 -55.76
C ILE A 51 -29.52 10.11 -56.60
N LEU A 52 -29.24 9.00 -55.95
CA LEU A 52 -28.98 7.71 -56.58
C LEU A 52 -30.17 6.78 -56.34
N ILE A 53 -30.85 6.35 -57.41
CA ILE A 53 -32.09 5.57 -57.34
C ILE A 53 -31.79 4.11 -57.68
N ASN A 54 -32.07 3.20 -56.74
CA ASN A 54 -31.79 1.75 -56.83
C ASN A 54 -30.32 1.38 -57.10
N GLU A 55 -29.41 2.35 -57.01
CA GLU A 55 -27.97 2.16 -57.13
C GLU A 55 -27.33 2.22 -55.73
N LEU A 56 -26.44 1.27 -55.46
CA LEU A 56 -25.64 1.23 -54.23
C LEU A 56 -24.23 1.75 -54.54
N PRO A 57 -23.54 2.37 -53.57
CA PRO A 57 -22.17 2.78 -53.78
C PRO A 57 -21.28 1.54 -53.89
N SER A 58 -20.77 1.22 -55.08
CA SER A 58 -19.49 0.51 -55.21
C SER A 58 -18.34 1.48 -54.86
N ASN A 59 -17.07 1.07 -54.98
CA ASN A 59 -15.80 1.69 -54.47
C ASN A 59 -15.59 3.23 -54.56
N PHE A 60 -16.56 4.02 -55.02
CA PHE A 60 -16.61 5.46 -55.14
C PHE A 60 -16.53 6.26 -53.82
N LEU A 61 -16.81 5.67 -52.64
CA LEU A 61 -16.79 6.41 -51.36
C LEU A 61 -15.39 6.88 -50.91
N LYS A 62 -14.32 6.53 -51.62
CA LYS A 62 -12.96 6.67 -51.12
C LYS A 62 -12.22 7.98 -51.40
N ASN A 63 -12.66 8.88 -52.30
CA ASN A 63 -11.78 10.00 -52.71
C ASN A 63 -12.39 11.33 -53.21
N GLU A 64 -13.64 11.69 -52.92
CA GLU A 64 -14.14 13.06 -53.16
C GLU A 64 -14.76 13.72 -51.92
N THR A 65 -14.67 15.04 -51.80
CA THR A 65 -15.32 15.84 -50.74
C THR A 65 -16.79 16.07 -51.09
N TRP A 66 -17.68 15.23 -50.54
CA TRP A 66 -19.11 15.22 -50.86
C TRP A 66 -19.89 16.32 -50.12
N LYS A 67 -20.79 17.04 -50.81
CA LYS A 67 -21.67 18.03 -50.17
C LYS A 67 -22.96 17.41 -49.61
N LYS A 68 -23.78 16.68 -50.41
CA LYS A 68 -24.88 15.80 -49.94
C LYS A 68 -25.21 14.70 -50.97
N ILE A 69 -25.27 13.44 -50.55
CA ILE A 69 -25.72 12.30 -51.41
C ILE A 69 -26.89 11.58 -50.74
N ILE A 70 -27.91 11.28 -51.54
CA ILE A 70 -29.15 10.62 -51.15
C ILE A 70 -29.31 9.33 -51.93
N PHE A 71 -29.51 8.21 -51.24
CA PHE A 71 -29.81 6.92 -51.84
C PHE A 71 -31.29 6.61 -51.68
N ILE A 72 -32.01 6.38 -52.77
CA ILE A 72 -33.42 6.00 -52.74
C ILE A 72 -33.55 4.57 -53.27
N GLN A 73 -34.00 3.66 -52.43
CA GLN A 73 -34.20 2.25 -52.75
C GLN A 73 -35.70 1.95 -52.81
N ILE A 74 -36.20 1.71 -54.01
CA ILE A 74 -37.60 1.40 -54.29
C ILE A 74 -37.78 -0.12 -54.23
N ASN A 75 -38.70 -0.60 -53.40
CA ASN A 75 -39.03 -2.02 -53.20
C ASN A 75 -37.81 -2.89 -52.80
N ALA A 76 -36.80 -2.28 -52.16
CA ALA A 76 -35.53 -2.92 -51.83
C ALA A 76 -35.10 -2.63 -50.39
N TYR A 77 -36.01 -2.81 -49.42
CA TYR A 77 -35.77 -2.50 -48.00
C TYR A 77 -34.48 -3.12 -47.45
N LYS A 78 -34.22 -4.41 -47.73
CA LYS A 78 -33.01 -5.09 -47.23
C LYS A 78 -31.72 -4.43 -47.72
N LYS A 79 -31.69 -3.95 -48.98
CA LYS A 79 -30.53 -3.23 -49.54
C LYS A 79 -30.37 -1.85 -48.89
N ALA A 80 -31.48 -1.15 -48.65
CA ALA A 80 -31.49 0.14 -47.99
C ALA A 80 -31.00 0.05 -46.53
N ALA A 81 -31.48 -0.95 -45.78
CA ALA A 81 -31.08 -1.21 -44.41
C ALA A 81 -29.58 -1.58 -44.31
N TYR A 82 -29.07 -2.38 -45.25
CA TYR A 82 -27.65 -2.70 -45.34
C TYR A 82 -26.79 -1.45 -45.59
N ALA A 83 -27.16 -0.62 -46.57
CA ALA A 83 -26.45 0.63 -46.87
C ALA A 83 -26.45 1.59 -45.67
N ALA A 84 -27.58 1.74 -44.98
CA ALA A 84 -27.68 2.55 -43.78
C ALA A 84 -26.78 2.05 -42.64
N LYS A 85 -26.70 0.72 -42.44
CA LYS A 85 -25.79 0.11 -41.45
C LYS A 85 -24.33 0.43 -41.78
N TYR A 86 -23.93 0.24 -43.04
CA TYR A 86 -22.56 0.52 -43.49
C TYR A 86 -22.17 1.99 -43.30
N ILE A 87 -23.07 2.93 -43.63
CA ILE A 87 -22.87 4.37 -43.45
C ILE A 87 -22.69 4.74 -41.97
N ARG A 88 -23.49 4.12 -41.07
CA ARG A 88 -23.37 4.34 -39.62
C ARG A 88 -22.05 3.82 -39.06
N GLU A 89 -21.59 2.64 -39.50
CA GLU A 89 -20.31 2.04 -39.06
C GLU A 89 -19.09 2.89 -39.46
N HIS A 90 -19.17 3.62 -40.57
CA HIS A 90 -18.07 4.45 -41.09
C HIS A 90 -18.25 5.96 -40.83
N ALA A 91 -19.25 6.34 -40.01
CA ALA A 91 -19.55 7.72 -39.64
C ALA A 91 -19.77 8.72 -40.80
N TYR A 92 -20.28 8.25 -41.96
CA TYR A 92 -20.56 9.11 -43.13
C TYR A 92 -21.91 9.85 -42.98
N ASN A 93 -22.03 10.68 -41.95
CA ASN A 93 -23.30 11.30 -41.55
C ASN A 93 -23.93 12.25 -42.61
N GLN A 94 -23.15 12.69 -43.62
CA GLN A 94 -23.65 13.45 -44.77
C GLN A 94 -24.45 12.63 -45.81
N LEU A 95 -24.49 11.30 -45.67
CA LEU A 95 -25.22 10.40 -46.56
C LEU A 95 -26.58 10.04 -45.96
N LYS A 96 -27.64 10.05 -46.78
CA LYS A 96 -29.00 9.68 -46.37
C LYS A 96 -29.52 8.54 -47.23
N VAL A 97 -30.22 7.59 -46.63
CA VAL A 97 -30.80 6.42 -47.30
C VAL A 97 -32.30 6.38 -47.05
N VAL A 98 -33.09 6.23 -48.11
CA VAL A 98 -34.55 6.10 -48.05
C VAL A 98 -34.99 4.79 -48.70
N SER A 99 -35.84 4.05 -47.99
CA SER A 99 -36.57 2.90 -48.52
C SER A 99 -38.03 3.28 -48.76
N VAL A 100 -38.55 3.00 -49.95
CA VAL A 100 -39.95 3.29 -50.32
C VAL A 100 -40.57 2.11 -51.07
N SER A 101 -41.85 1.83 -50.82
CA SER A 101 -42.61 0.83 -51.56
C SER A 101 -42.91 1.31 -52.99
N GLU A 102 -42.96 0.41 -53.98
CA GLU A 102 -43.22 0.78 -55.38
C GLU A 102 -44.61 1.41 -55.59
N HIS A 103 -45.61 0.96 -54.84
CA HIS A 103 -46.99 1.45 -54.92
C HIS A 103 -47.16 2.90 -54.46
N ASP A 104 -46.35 3.35 -53.50
CA ASP A 104 -46.47 4.71 -52.92
C ASP A 104 -45.40 5.67 -53.41
N ALA A 105 -44.36 5.15 -54.07
CA ALA A 105 -43.19 5.91 -54.50
C ALA A 105 -43.57 7.15 -55.35
N LEU A 106 -44.65 7.12 -56.12
CA LEU A 106 -45.05 8.23 -56.99
C LEU A 106 -45.96 9.28 -56.33
N LYS A 107 -46.35 9.12 -55.06
CA LYS A 107 -47.23 10.08 -54.36
C LYS A 107 -46.44 11.33 -53.98
N THR A 108 -46.97 12.52 -54.28
CA THR A 108 -46.32 13.80 -53.97
C THR A 108 -45.96 13.96 -52.49
N VAL A 109 -46.82 13.49 -51.59
CA VAL A 109 -46.58 13.49 -50.12
C VAL A 109 -45.32 12.70 -49.75
N ILE A 110 -45.02 11.63 -50.49
CA ILE A 110 -43.82 10.82 -50.26
C ILE A 110 -42.56 11.56 -50.73
N PHE A 111 -42.63 12.31 -51.82
CA PHE A 111 -41.51 13.17 -52.24
C PHE A 111 -41.20 14.26 -51.21
N GLU A 112 -42.22 14.86 -50.60
CA GLU A 112 -42.05 15.84 -49.52
C GLU A 112 -41.34 15.23 -48.30
N GLN A 113 -41.79 14.05 -47.86
CA GLN A 113 -41.17 13.32 -46.76
C GLN A 113 -39.71 12.97 -47.04
N ILE A 114 -39.41 12.49 -48.26
CA ILE A 114 -38.05 12.19 -48.70
C ILE A 114 -37.18 13.45 -48.63
N MET A 115 -37.64 14.57 -49.20
CA MET A 115 -36.86 15.80 -49.25
C MET A 115 -36.67 16.42 -47.87
N TRP A 116 -37.71 16.43 -47.03
CA TRP A 116 -37.62 16.92 -45.65
C TRP A 116 -36.57 16.14 -44.85
N PHE A 117 -36.61 14.81 -44.92
CA PHE A 117 -35.63 13.96 -44.26
C PHE A 117 -34.21 14.21 -44.78
N CYS A 118 -34.04 14.24 -46.11
CA CYS A 118 -32.73 14.35 -46.74
C CYS A 118 -32.05 15.72 -46.54
N LEU A 119 -32.85 16.78 -46.40
CA LEU A 119 -32.35 18.13 -46.15
C LEU A 119 -32.20 18.47 -44.67
N SER A 120 -32.81 17.68 -43.78
CA SER A 120 -32.72 17.88 -42.33
C SER A 120 -31.27 17.87 -41.81
N LYS A 121 -31.04 18.57 -40.69
CA LYS A 121 -29.77 18.51 -39.93
C LYS A 121 -29.68 17.30 -38.99
N SER A 122 -30.64 16.36 -39.08
CA SER A 122 -30.67 15.18 -38.21
C SER A 122 -29.46 14.27 -38.45
N LEU A 123 -28.98 13.61 -37.39
CA LEU A 123 -27.99 12.53 -37.50
C LEU A 123 -28.59 11.23 -38.03
N GLU A 124 -29.92 11.14 -38.18
CA GLU A 124 -30.57 9.95 -38.71
C GLU A 124 -30.23 9.71 -40.19
N VAL A 125 -29.67 8.54 -40.47
CA VAL A 125 -29.18 8.15 -41.81
C VAL A 125 -30.24 7.40 -42.61
N PHE A 126 -31.25 6.81 -41.96
CA PHE A 126 -32.20 5.92 -42.62
C PHE A 126 -33.67 6.32 -42.41
N LEU A 127 -34.42 6.44 -43.51
CA LEU A 127 -35.88 6.59 -43.51
C LEU A 127 -36.51 5.39 -44.22
N ASN A 128 -37.51 4.75 -43.59
CA ASN A 128 -38.29 3.69 -44.20
C ASN A 128 -39.75 4.09 -44.33
N ILE A 129 -40.29 4.05 -45.55
CA ILE A 129 -41.67 4.38 -45.87
C ILE A 129 -42.39 3.06 -46.26
N PRO A 130 -43.21 2.49 -45.36
CA PRO A 130 -43.93 1.25 -45.62
C PRO A 130 -45.08 1.46 -46.62
N PRO A 131 -45.57 0.39 -47.29
CA PRO A 131 -46.69 0.49 -48.22
C PRO A 131 -48.01 0.90 -47.53
N SER A 132 -48.78 1.77 -48.17
CA SER A 132 -50.13 2.15 -47.76
C SER A 132 -51.10 0.99 -48.04
N VAL A 133 -51.80 0.55 -47.00
CA VAL A 133 -52.73 -0.57 -47.07
C VAL A 133 -53.98 -0.16 -47.85
N MET A 134 -54.29 -0.82 -48.97
CA MET A 134 -55.61 -0.68 -49.61
C MET A 134 -56.70 -1.35 -48.74
N PRO A 135 -57.88 -0.74 -48.59
CA PRO A 135 -59.00 -1.37 -47.87
C PRO A 135 -59.61 -2.49 -48.72
N LYS A 136 -59.68 -3.71 -48.18
CA LYS A 136 -60.43 -4.81 -48.81
C LYS A 136 -61.82 -4.92 -48.18
N GLY A 137 -62.84 -4.83 -49.02
CA GLY A 137 -64.22 -5.24 -48.74
C GLY A 137 -64.35 -6.76 -48.53
N PRO A 138 -65.56 -7.24 -48.19
CA PRO A 138 -65.75 -8.43 -47.37
C PRO A 138 -65.59 -9.72 -48.19
N VAL A 139 -64.63 -10.55 -47.80
CA VAL A 139 -64.54 -11.95 -48.21
C VAL A 139 -64.15 -12.73 -46.97
N ASN A 140 -65.03 -13.60 -46.50
CA ASN A 140 -64.78 -14.51 -45.39
C ASN A 140 -63.67 -15.51 -45.76
N PRO A 141 -62.52 -15.55 -45.07
CA PRO A 141 -61.58 -16.65 -45.13
C PRO A 141 -61.79 -17.59 -43.92
N PRO A 142 -61.30 -18.85 -44.00
CA PRO A 142 -61.40 -19.81 -42.91
C PRO A 142 -60.65 -19.30 -41.66
N PRO A 143 -60.95 -19.80 -40.44
CA PRO A 143 -60.44 -19.20 -39.21
C PRO A 143 -58.90 -19.15 -39.25
N PRO A 144 -58.28 -17.98 -39.05
CA PRO A 144 -56.84 -17.91 -38.92
C PRO A 144 -56.46 -18.65 -37.63
N ARG A 145 -55.49 -19.58 -37.72
CA ARG A 145 -54.73 -19.97 -36.54
C ARG A 145 -54.08 -18.69 -36.03
N LEU A 146 -54.61 -18.16 -34.92
CA LEU A 146 -53.99 -17.09 -34.16
C LEU A 146 -52.50 -17.43 -34.00
N PRO A 147 -51.57 -16.52 -34.29
CA PRO A 147 -50.24 -16.67 -33.71
C PRO A 147 -50.48 -16.86 -32.22
N HIS A 148 -50.01 -17.98 -31.65
CA HIS A 148 -50.14 -18.22 -30.22
C HIS A 148 -49.77 -16.93 -29.52
N ALA A 149 -50.73 -16.36 -28.80
CA ALA A 149 -50.48 -15.16 -28.07
C ALA A 149 -49.25 -15.47 -27.21
N PRO A 150 -48.17 -14.68 -27.34
CA PRO A 150 -46.92 -15.02 -26.70
C PRO A 150 -47.22 -15.26 -25.22
N PHE A 151 -46.57 -16.25 -24.59
CA PHE A 151 -46.96 -16.77 -23.27
C PHE A 151 -47.36 -15.69 -22.25
N TRP A 152 -46.70 -14.53 -22.28
CA TRP A 152 -47.01 -13.36 -21.47
C TRP A 152 -48.46 -12.83 -21.61
N PHE A 153 -49.10 -12.93 -22.78
CA PHE A 153 -50.47 -12.53 -23.06
C PHE A 153 -51.51 -13.41 -22.36
N HIS A 154 -51.27 -14.72 -22.30
CA HIS A 154 -52.14 -15.64 -21.55
C HIS A 154 -51.99 -15.44 -20.03
N THR A 155 -50.79 -15.17 -19.54
CA THR A 155 -50.60 -14.75 -18.14
C THR A 155 -51.22 -13.39 -17.83
N LEU A 156 -51.18 -12.42 -18.77
CA LEU A 156 -51.82 -11.12 -18.60
C LEU A 156 -53.34 -11.24 -18.55
N GLN A 157 -53.96 -12.02 -19.43
CA GLN A 157 -55.40 -12.30 -19.38
C GLN A 157 -55.81 -13.07 -18.12
N PHE A 158 -55.00 -14.04 -17.67
CA PHE A 158 -55.24 -14.75 -16.43
C PHE A 158 -55.19 -13.82 -15.21
N LEU A 159 -54.18 -12.94 -15.15
CA LEU A 159 -54.07 -11.91 -14.11
C LEU A 159 -55.23 -10.92 -14.17
N GLU A 160 -55.60 -10.44 -15.35
CA GLU A 160 -56.70 -9.48 -15.53
C GLU A 160 -58.07 -10.07 -15.15
N LYS A 161 -58.26 -11.39 -15.36
CA LYS A 161 -59.52 -12.09 -15.05
C LYS A 161 -59.62 -12.54 -13.59
N ASN A 162 -58.50 -12.91 -12.95
CA ASN A 162 -58.49 -13.53 -11.61
C ASN A 162 -57.92 -12.63 -10.50
N VAL A 163 -57.32 -11.48 -10.82
CA VAL A 163 -56.66 -10.59 -9.86
C VAL A 163 -57.31 -9.21 -9.92
N GLY A 164 -57.85 -8.72 -8.80
CA GLY A 164 -58.55 -7.44 -8.76
C GLY A 164 -57.64 -6.26 -9.10
N ARG A 165 -58.18 -5.15 -9.63
CA ARG A 165 -57.39 -3.95 -10.03
C ARG A 165 -56.43 -3.44 -8.94
N LYS A 166 -56.82 -3.51 -7.67
CA LYS A 166 -55.95 -3.17 -6.52
C LYS A 166 -54.75 -4.12 -6.38
N GLN A 167 -54.98 -5.42 -6.58
CA GLN A 167 -53.93 -6.45 -6.52
C GLN A 167 -52.99 -6.37 -7.74
N LEU A 168 -53.50 -6.03 -8.93
CA LEU A 168 -52.68 -5.74 -10.11
C LEU A 168 -51.76 -4.53 -9.90
N ALA A 169 -52.29 -3.44 -9.31
CA ALA A 169 -51.48 -2.29 -8.95
C ALA A 169 -50.41 -2.64 -7.92
N LEU A 170 -50.76 -3.46 -6.92
CA LEU A 170 -49.82 -3.93 -5.90
C LEU A 170 -48.74 -4.84 -6.50
N LEU A 171 -49.11 -5.72 -7.44
CA LEU A 171 -48.18 -6.56 -8.20
C LEU A 171 -47.23 -5.72 -9.07
N PHE A 172 -47.73 -4.68 -9.72
CA PHE A 172 -46.90 -3.74 -10.50
C PHE A 172 -45.90 -3.01 -9.59
N ILE A 173 -46.36 -2.47 -8.45
CA ILE A 173 -45.48 -1.84 -7.46
C ILE A 173 -44.43 -2.83 -6.96
N LEU A 174 -44.81 -4.07 -6.68
CA LEU A 174 -43.88 -5.13 -6.26
C LEU A 174 -42.85 -5.44 -7.34
N ILE A 175 -43.24 -5.55 -8.61
CA ILE A 175 -42.31 -5.80 -9.73
C ILE A 175 -41.33 -4.64 -9.88
N VAL A 176 -41.83 -3.40 -9.82
CA VAL A 176 -40.97 -2.21 -9.85
C VAL A 176 -40.01 -2.23 -8.67
N PHE A 177 -40.48 -2.51 -7.46
CA PHE A 177 -39.63 -2.63 -6.27
C PHE A 177 -38.56 -3.72 -6.44
N LEU A 178 -38.94 -4.93 -6.86
CA LEU A 178 -38.04 -6.04 -7.13
C LEU A 178 -36.98 -5.69 -8.18
N TYR A 179 -37.36 -4.98 -9.23
CA TYR A 179 -36.43 -4.49 -10.26
C TYR A 179 -35.39 -3.53 -9.67
N HIS A 180 -35.79 -2.62 -8.77
CA HIS A 180 -34.89 -1.66 -8.13
C HIS A 180 -33.90 -2.32 -7.16
N ILE A 181 -34.20 -3.52 -6.65
CA ILE A 181 -33.30 -4.27 -5.76
C ILE A 181 -32.64 -5.48 -6.43
N ALA A 182 -32.94 -5.76 -7.71
CA ALA A 182 -32.46 -6.96 -8.41
C ALA A 182 -30.93 -7.07 -8.47
N PHE A 183 -30.20 -5.95 -8.40
CA PHE A 183 -28.74 -5.95 -8.38
C PHE A 183 -28.14 -6.52 -7.08
N ILE A 184 -28.90 -6.55 -5.97
CA ILE A 184 -28.40 -6.94 -4.64
C ILE A 184 -28.06 -8.43 -4.58
N PHE A 185 -28.90 -9.30 -5.18
CA PHE A 185 -28.65 -10.74 -5.16
C PHE A 185 -27.33 -11.15 -5.83
N PRO A 186 -27.06 -10.79 -7.11
CA PRO A 186 -25.77 -11.08 -7.72
C PRO A 186 -24.61 -10.36 -7.02
N PHE A 187 -24.84 -9.18 -6.41
CA PHE A 187 -23.83 -8.52 -5.59
C PHE A 187 -23.41 -9.39 -4.39
N ALA A 188 -24.39 -9.93 -3.66
CA ALA A 188 -24.17 -10.75 -2.49
C ALA A 188 -23.42 -12.05 -2.85
N VAL A 189 -23.81 -12.71 -3.95
CA VAL A 189 -23.13 -13.92 -4.45
C VAL A 189 -21.69 -13.60 -4.86
N GLY A 190 -21.47 -12.51 -5.60
CA GLY A 190 -20.13 -12.06 -5.98
C GLY A 190 -19.27 -11.75 -4.76
N SER A 191 -19.80 -10.98 -3.81
CA SER A 191 -19.12 -10.61 -2.57
C SER A 191 -18.77 -11.83 -1.71
N PHE A 192 -19.63 -12.85 -1.67
CA PHE A 192 -19.36 -14.11 -1.00
C PHE A 192 -18.17 -14.87 -1.60
N TYR A 193 -18.09 -14.94 -2.94
CA TYR A 193 -16.93 -15.55 -3.60
C TYR A 193 -15.65 -14.73 -3.41
N THR A 194 -15.74 -13.39 -3.44
CA THR A 194 -14.60 -12.52 -3.11
C THR A 194 -14.13 -12.74 -1.68
N TYR A 195 -15.05 -12.83 -0.72
CA TYR A 195 -14.74 -13.15 0.68
C TYR A 195 -14.04 -14.52 0.81
N LYS A 196 -14.54 -15.55 0.12
CA LYS A 196 -13.86 -16.85 0.06
C LYS A 196 -12.47 -16.74 -0.54
N GLY A 197 -12.27 -15.93 -1.58
CA GLY A 197 -10.97 -15.65 -2.16
C GLY A 197 -9.99 -15.04 -1.15
N ILE A 198 -10.44 -14.04 -0.37
CA ILE A 198 -9.66 -13.42 0.71
C ILE A 198 -9.27 -14.47 1.76
N GLN A 199 -10.20 -15.33 2.18
CA GLN A 199 -9.91 -16.38 3.16
C GLN A 199 -8.91 -17.41 2.62
N MET A 200 -9.02 -17.79 1.34
CA MET A 200 -8.06 -18.70 0.70
C MET A 200 -6.66 -18.07 0.63
N LEU A 201 -6.57 -16.78 0.31
CA LEU A 201 -5.31 -16.03 0.31
C LEU A 201 -4.68 -15.99 1.71
N ARG A 202 -5.48 -15.73 2.75
CA ARG A 202 -5.04 -15.79 4.16
C ARG A 202 -4.54 -17.17 4.56
N SER A 203 -5.19 -18.22 4.07
CA SER A 203 -4.76 -19.61 4.28
C SER A 203 -3.60 -20.06 3.38
N ARG A 204 -2.99 -19.14 2.61
CA ARG A 204 -1.88 -19.39 1.66
C ARG A 204 -2.21 -20.35 0.53
N ASN A 205 -3.49 -20.61 0.28
CA ASN A 205 -3.93 -21.37 -0.88
C ASN A 205 -4.17 -20.44 -2.06
N VAL A 206 -3.05 -19.97 -2.62
CA VAL A 206 -2.98 -18.95 -3.67
C VAL A 206 -3.75 -19.37 -4.94
N PRO A 207 -3.63 -20.62 -5.46
CA PRO A 207 -4.43 -21.08 -6.60
C PRO A 207 -5.94 -21.15 -6.30
N ALA A 208 -6.33 -21.57 -5.09
CA ALA A 208 -7.74 -21.58 -4.72
C ALA A 208 -8.31 -20.16 -4.60
N ALA A 209 -7.51 -19.20 -4.12
CA ALA A 209 -7.91 -17.79 -4.05
C ALA A 209 -8.26 -17.24 -5.44
N ASP A 210 -7.37 -17.41 -6.43
CA ASP A 210 -7.62 -16.98 -7.80
C ASP A 210 -8.89 -17.61 -8.38
N LYS A 211 -9.10 -18.90 -8.16
CA LYS A 211 -10.34 -19.60 -8.57
C LYS A 211 -11.60 -18.97 -7.99
N GLN A 212 -11.60 -18.58 -6.70
CA GLN A 212 -12.78 -17.93 -6.10
C GLN A 212 -12.98 -16.51 -6.61
N ILE A 213 -11.90 -15.76 -6.86
CA ILE A 213 -11.98 -14.41 -7.43
C ILE A 213 -12.49 -14.43 -8.86
N ASN A 214 -12.01 -15.35 -9.70
CA ASN A 214 -12.53 -15.49 -11.05
C ASN A 214 -14.00 -15.92 -11.07
N LYS A 215 -14.45 -16.68 -10.06
CA LYS A 215 -15.88 -17.00 -9.86
C LYS A 215 -16.72 -15.79 -9.43
N SER A 216 -16.17 -14.80 -8.72
CA SER A 216 -16.94 -13.64 -8.27
C SER A 216 -17.23 -12.65 -9.41
N MET A 217 -16.32 -12.52 -10.38
CA MET A 217 -16.37 -11.49 -11.42
C MET A 217 -17.70 -11.47 -12.21
N PRO A 218 -18.24 -12.58 -12.75
CA PRO A 218 -19.48 -12.54 -13.53
C PRO A 218 -20.68 -12.02 -12.73
N TYR A 219 -20.75 -12.38 -11.44
CA TYR A 219 -21.81 -11.93 -10.54
C TYR A 219 -21.69 -10.44 -10.23
N LEU A 220 -20.49 -9.95 -9.90
CA LEU A 220 -20.25 -8.54 -9.65
C LEU A 220 -20.51 -7.68 -10.90
N MET A 221 -20.11 -8.14 -12.09
CA MET A 221 -20.39 -7.47 -13.36
C MET A 221 -21.89 -7.41 -13.65
N THR A 222 -22.61 -8.50 -13.43
CA THR A 222 -24.06 -8.57 -13.64
C THR A 222 -24.78 -7.64 -12.66
N SER A 223 -24.37 -7.63 -11.39
CA SER A 223 -24.88 -6.70 -10.39
C SER A 223 -24.67 -5.25 -10.79
N LYS A 224 -23.45 -4.87 -11.20
CA LYS A 224 -23.12 -3.50 -11.64
C LYS A 224 -23.94 -3.09 -12.86
N LYS A 225 -24.17 -4.01 -13.81
CA LYS A 225 -25.02 -3.78 -14.98
C LYS A 225 -26.48 -3.55 -14.57
N LEU A 226 -27.05 -4.39 -13.70
CA LEU A 226 -28.41 -4.19 -13.18
C LEU A 226 -28.55 -2.86 -12.43
N TYR A 227 -27.57 -2.52 -11.58
CA TYR A 227 -27.54 -1.25 -10.88
C TYR A 227 -27.50 -0.05 -11.85
N SER A 228 -26.70 -0.13 -12.92
CA SER A 228 -26.62 0.95 -13.91
C SER A 228 -27.96 1.31 -14.55
N LEU A 229 -28.88 0.35 -14.66
CA LEU A 229 -30.23 0.55 -15.21
C LEU A 229 -31.16 1.29 -14.22
N VAL A 230 -30.94 1.14 -12.92
CA VAL A 230 -31.77 1.76 -11.85
C VAL A 230 -31.12 2.98 -11.23
N ARG A 231 -29.81 3.20 -11.45
CA ARG A 231 -29.04 4.32 -10.93
C ARG A 231 -29.66 5.70 -11.18
N PRO A 232 -30.26 6.02 -12.35
CA PRO A 232 -30.93 7.31 -12.55
C PRO A 232 -32.05 7.58 -11.53
N VAL A 233 -32.80 6.55 -11.14
CA VAL A 233 -33.85 6.66 -10.11
C VAL A 233 -33.23 6.90 -8.73
N PHE A 234 -32.16 6.18 -8.41
CA PHE A 234 -31.44 6.37 -7.16
C PHE A 234 -30.81 7.76 -7.06
N LEU A 235 -30.33 8.33 -8.18
CA LEU A 235 -29.83 9.71 -8.24
C LEU A 235 -30.96 10.71 -8.02
N PHE A 236 -32.12 10.49 -8.64
CA PHE A 236 -33.29 11.35 -8.46
C PHE A 236 -33.71 11.45 -6.99
N PHE A 237 -33.60 10.36 -6.23
CA PHE A 237 -33.88 10.32 -4.80
C PHE A 237 -32.65 10.60 -3.91
N SER A 238 -31.50 11.01 -4.47
CA SER A 238 -30.25 11.28 -3.73
C SER A 238 -29.73 10.09 -2.89
N ILE A 239 -30.12 8.86 -3.22
CA ILE A 239 -29.71 7.63 -2.53
C ILE A 239 -28.63 6.84 -3.30
N ALA A 240 -28.19 7.32 -4.46
CA ALA A 240 -27.16 6.65 -5.27
C ALA A 240 -25.78 6.56 -4.60
N HIS A 241 -25.47 7.43 -3.64
CA HIS A 241 -24.15 7.47 -2.98
C HIS A 241 -23.79 6.15 -2.30
N THR A 242 -24.75 5.50 -1.65
CA THR A 242 -24.54 4.21 -0.94
C THR A 242 -24.16 3.08 -1.90
N PRO A 243 -24.97 2.75 -2.93
CA PRO A 243 -24.60 1.73 -3.90
C PRO A 243 -23.37 2.13 -4.76
N ASP A 244 -23.19 3.40 -5.13
CA ASP A 244 -21.98 3.86 -5.84
C ASP A 244 -20.70 3.56 -5.02
N ASN A 245 -20.71 3.88 -3.72
CA ASN A 245 -19.60 3.53 -2.82
C ASN A 245 -19.43 2.02 -2.67
N LEU A 246 -20.52 1.28 -2.53
CA LEU A 246 -20.50 -0.19 -2.41
C LEU A 246 -19.81 -0.85 -3.62
N PHE A 247 -20.17 -0.43 -4.84
CA PHE A 247 -19.53 -0.94 -6.06
C PHE A 247 -18.07 -0.52 -6.17
N SER A 248 -17.74 0.73 -5.85
CA SER A 248 -16.34 1.19 -5.90
C SER A 248 -15.44 0.44 -4.91
N VAL A 249 -15.92 0.20 -3.68
CA VAL A 249 -15.20 -0.63 -2.69
C VAL A 249 -15.08 -2.06 -3.19
N SER A 250 -16.16 -2.66 -3.71
CA SER A 250 -16.13 -4.03 -4.23
C SER A 250 -15.13 -4.19 -5.39
N ASP A 251 -15.10 -3.25 -6.34
CA ASP A 251 -14.16 -3.25 -7.46
C ASP A 251 -12.72 -3.18 -6.94
N LYS A 252 -12.46 -2.28 -5.98
CA LYS A 252 -11.13 -2.12 -5.36
C LYS A 252 -10.71 -3.33 -4.56
N VAL A 253 -11.61 -3.96 -3.80
CA VAL A 253 -11.32 -5.22 -3.09
C VAL A 253 -10.95 -6.31 -4.08
N SER A 254 -11.77 -6.54 -5.12
CA SER A 254 -11.49 -7.58 -6.12
C SER A 254 -10.16 -7.35 -6.85
N ALA A 255 -9.87 -6.10 -7.22
CA ALA A 255 -8.59 -5.73 -7.83
C ALA A 255 -7.41 -5.96 -6.88
N THR A 256 -7.57 -5.59 -5.61
CA THR A 256 -6.52 -5.77 -4.59
C THR A 256 -6.19 -7.23 -4.34
N VAL A 257 -7.20 -8.11 -4.28
CA VAL A 257 -6.95 -9.56 -4.11
C VAL A 257 -6.20 -10.12 -5.32
N LYS A 258 -6.58 -9.71 -6.55
CA LYS A 258 -5.87 -10.13 -7.76
C LYS A 258 -4.43 -9.63 -7.81
N LEU A 259 -4.21 -8.35 -7.48
CA LEU A 259 -2.85 -7.79 -7.38
C LEU A 259 -2.02 -8.48 -6.31
N SER A 260 -2.62 -8.81 -5.15
CA SER A 260 -1.92 -9.52 -4.08
C SER A 260 -1.50 -10.93 -4.49
N TYR A 261 -2.31 -11.60 -5.31
CA TYR A 261 -1.95 -12.88 -5.91
C TYR A 261 -0.74 -12.75 -6.84
N THR A 262 -0.76 -11.80 -7.78
CA THR A 262 0.35 -11.61 -8.71
C THR A 262 1.62 -11.20 -7.97
N ALA A 263 1.51 -10.25 -7.04
CA ALA A 263 2.62 -9.80 -6.20
C ALA A 263 3.25 -10.96 -5.43
N HIS A 264 2.43 -11.88 -4.90
CA HIS A 264 2.95 -13.05 -4.22
C HIS A 264 3.78 -13.96 -5.15
N LEU A 265 3.29 -14.25 -6.36
CA LEU A 265 4.02 -15.08 -7.31
C LEU A 265 5.32 -14.41 -7.79
N GLU A 266 5.24 -13.15 -8.18
CA GLU A 266 6.37 -12.40 -8.70
C GLU A 266 7.43 -12.14 -7.64
N SER A 267 7.01 -11.86 -6.40
CA SER A 267 7.96 -11.68 -5.30
C SER A 267 8.63 -12.99 -4.86
N THR A 268 7.95 -14.13 -4.98
CA THR A 268 8.54 -15.45 -4.76
C THR A 268 9.59 -15.75 -5.82
N GLU A 269 9.27 -15.53 -7.10
CA GLU A 269 10.25 -15.71 -8.18
C GLU A 269 11.42 -14.71 -8.08
N LEU A 270 11.14 -13.47 -7.70
CA LEU A 270 12.17 -12.46 -7.42
C LEU A 270 13.11 -12.92 -6.31
N MET A 271 12.59 -13.48 -5.22
CA MET A 271 13.41 -14.02 -4.13
C MET A 271 14.32 -15.14 -4.64
N ARG A 272 13.74 -16.11 -5.37
CA ARG A 272 14.49 -17.23 -5.96
C ARG A 272 15.60 -16.74 -6.88
N LEU A 273 15.29 -15.78 -7.76
CA LEU A 273 16.30 -15.18 -8.63
C LEU A 273 17.34 -14.44 -7.80
N PHE A 274 16.96 -13.58 -6.85
CA PHE A 274 17.89 -12.78 -6.05
C PHE A 274 19.02 -13.62 -5.43
N PHE A 275 18.69 -14.76 -4.82
CA PHE A 275 19.67 -15.66 -4.19
C PHE A 275 20.40 -16.62 -5.15
N LYS A 276 20.04 -16.64 -6.44
CA LYS A 276 20.79 -17.38 -7.46
C LYS A 276 22.16 -16.74 -7.70
N THR A 277 23.23 -17.53 -7.57
CA THR A 277 24.64 -17.13 -7.73
C THR A 277 25.08 -16.99 -9.19
N ASP A 278 24.61 -17.87 -10.08
CA ASP A 278 25.01 -17.87 -11.50
C ASP A 278 23.85 -17.42 -12.39
N LYS A 279 23.54 -16.12 -12.36
CA LYS A 279 22.48 -15.52 -13.19
C LYS A 279 22.96 -15.30 -14.63
N SER A 280 22.17 -15.79 -15.59
CA SER A 280 22.30 -15.39 -16.99
C SER A 280 21.86 -13.94 -17.21
N GLU A 281 22.29 -13.33 -18.32
CA GLU A 281 21.84 -11.98 -18.71
C GLU A 281 20.31 -11.88 -18.89
N LYS A 282 19.67 -12.98 -19.27
CA LYS A 282 18.21 -13.04 -19.31
C LYS A 282 17.63 -12.94 -17.91
N GLU A 283 18.11 -13.75 -16.97
CA GLU A 283 17.64 -13.75 -15.59
C GLU A 283 17.90 -12.43 -14.87
N LYS A 284 18.98 -11.72 -15.21
CA LYS A 284 19.21 -10.34 -14.74
C LYS A 284 18.13 -9.38 -15.24
N ARG A 285 17.81 -9.41 -16.54
CA ARG A 285 16.71 -8.60 -17.10
C ARG A 285 15.37 -8.96 -16.48
N ASP A 286 15.11 -10.25 -16.29
CA ASP A 286 13.90 -10.76 -15.63
C ASP A 286 13.82 -10.27 -14.18
N THR A 287 14.95 -10.27 -13.45
CA THR A 287 15.05 -9.71 -12.08
C THR A 287 14.66 -8.23 -12.06
N VAL A 288 15.21 -7.41 -12.97
CA VAL A 288 14.85 -5.98 -13.06
C VAL A 288 13.37 -5.79 -13.36
N SER A 289 12.83 -6.58 -14.29
CA SER A 289 11.41 -6.55 -14.63
C SER A 289 10.52 -6.89 -13.43
N LEU A 290 10.87 -7.95 -12.69
CA LEU A 290 10.14 -8.39 -11.50
C LEU A 290 10.20 -7.35 -10.37
N VAL A 291 11.35 -6.74 -10.11
CA VAL A 291 11.45 -5.66 -9.10
C VAL A 291 10.50 -4.50 -9.44
N ASN A 292 10.46 -4.08 -10.69
CA ASN A 292 9.56 -3.00 -11.14
C ASN A 292 8.09 -3.41 -11.04
N SER A 293 7.76 -4.64 -11.45
CA SER A 293 6.38 -5.15 -11.40
C SER A 293 5.88 -5.27 -9.95
N VAL A 294 6.66 -5.89 -9.06
CA VAL A 294 6.36 -5.97 -7.62
C VAL A 294 6.20 -4.58 -7.01
N ARG A 295 7.05 -3.62 -7.38
CA ARG A 295 6.91 -2.21 -6.95
C ARG A 295 5.56 -1.62 -7.32
N ASP A 296 5.15 -1.81 -8.57
CA ASP A 296 3.92 -1.25 -9.10
C ASP A 296 2.69 -1.91 -8.47
N GLU A 297 2.74 -3.21 -8.24
CA GLU A 297 1.67 -3.98 -7.61
C GLU A 297 1.52 -3.61 -6.13
N VAL A 298 2.61 -3.57 -5.37
CA VAL A 298 2.60 -3.14 -3.95
C VAL A 298 2.07 -1.71 -3.82
N THR A 299 2.46 -0.83 -4.75
CA THR A 299 1.96 0.55 -4.80
C THR A 299 0.45 0.59 -5.01
N GLN A 300 -0.06 -0.15 -6.00
CA GLN A 300 -1.49 -0.21 -6.27
C GLN A 300 -2.29 -0.88 -5.15
N ILE A 301 -1.75 -1.91 -4.50
CA ILE A 301 -2.35 -2.54 -3.32
C ILE A 301 -2.47 -1.50 -2.21
N ALA A 302 -1.41 -0.77 -1.88
CA ALA A 302 -1.44 0.26 -0.84
C ALA A 302 -2.49 1.34 -1.12
N ASP A 303 -2.57 1.82 -2.37
CA ASP A 303 -3.52 2.85 -2.78
C ASP A 303 -4.97 2.35 -2.73
N ASN A 304 -5.21 1.10 -3.17
CA ASN A 304 -6.53 0.49 -3.10
C ASN A 304 -6.97 0.24 -1.65
N LEU A 305 -6.08 -0.25 -0.78
CA LEU A 305 -6.39 -0.46 0.64
C LEU A 305 -6.70 0.87 1.34
N THR A 306 -5.97 1.93 1.02
CA THR A 306 -6.25 3.29 1.53
C THR A 306 -7.66 3.75 1.12
N PHE A 307 -8.01 3.60 -0.16
CA PHE A 307 -9.35 3.92 -0.65
C PHE A 307 -10.44 3.10 0.06
N ILE A 308 -10.22 1.79 0.22
CA ILE A 308 -11.14 0.89 0.92
C ILE A 308 -11.34 1.35 2.37
N SER A 309 -10.26 1.68 3.08
CA SER A 309 -10.29 2.12 4.49
C SER A 309 -11.10 3.40 4.69
N GLN A 310 -10.97 4.36 3.76
CA GLN A 310 -11.69 5.64 3.79
C GLN A 310 -13.20 5.49 3.53
N LYS A 311 -13.59 4.49 2.73
CA LYS A 311 -15.00 4.28 2.33
C LYS A 311 -15.75 3.29 3.23
N ILE A 312 -15.04 2.50 4.03
CA ILE A 312 -15.66 1.56 4.99
C ILE A 312 -16.21 2.31 6.22
N PRO A 313 -17.49 2.14 6.56
CA PRO A 313 -18.11 2.80 7.71
C PRO A 313 -17.52 2.30 9.04
N SER A 314 -17.07 3.23 9.90
CA SER A 314 -16.44 2.93 11.20
C SER A 314 -17.43 2.43 12.26
N GLY A 315 -18.72 2.72 12.10
CA GLY A 315 -19.77 2.44 13.10
C GLY A 315 -20.36 1.03 13.07
N VAL A 316 -19.91 0.14 12.16
CA VAL A 316 -20.45 -1.22 12.04
C VAL A 316 -19.56 -2.20 12.82
N PRO A 317 -20.05 -2.80 13.93
CA PRO A 317 -19.24 -3.68 14.78
C PRO A 317 -18.61 -4.86 14.03
N ALA A 318 -19.33 -5.43 13.05
CA ALA A 318 -18.85 -6.54 12.23
C ALA A 318 -17.63 -6.19 11.35
N VAL A 319 -17.38 -4.91 11.08
CA VAL A 319 -16.31 -4.44 10.20
C VAL A 319 -15.12 -3.87 10.98
N LYS A 320 -15.32 -3.51 12.26
CA LYS A 320 -14.28 -2.89 13.09
C LYS A 320 -12.95 -3.69 13.15
N PRO A 321 -12.93 -5.00 13.38
CA PRO A 321 -11.67 -5.76 13.44
C PRO A 321 -10.91 -5.79 12.10
N TYR A 322 -11.66 -5.83 10.98
CA TYR A 322 -11.08 -5.79 9.64
C TYR A 322 -10.50 -4.42 9.31
N LYS A 323 -11.12 -3.35 9.80
CA LYS A 323 -10.61 -1.99 9.63
C LYS A 323 -9.29 -1.79 10.39
N GLU A 324 -9.17 -2.31 11.61
CA GLU A 324 -7.92 -2.26 12.38
C GLU A 324 -6.79 -3.01 11.66
N THR A 325 -7.05 -4.24 11.19
CA THR A 325 -6.07 -5.02 10.40
C THR A 325 -5.69 -4.28 9.11
N LEU A 326 -6.67 -3.69 8.43
CA LEU A 326 -6.47 -2.93 7.20
C LEU A 326 -5.57 -1.72 7.43
N VAL A 327 -5.81 -0.95 8.50
CA VAL A 327 -4.98 0.20 8.87
C VAL A 327 -3.54 -0.23 9.15
N GLN A 328 -3.33 -1.35 9.84
CA GLN A 328 -1.99 -1.90 10.06
C GLN A 328 -1.32 -2.29 8.74
N SER A 329 -2.02 -2.98 7.83
CA SER A 329 -1.46 -3.34 6.52
C SER A 329 -1.12 -2.11 5.67
N ILE A 330 -1.98 -1.08 5.69
CA ILE A 330 -1.69 0.20 5.01
C ILE A 330 -0.41 0.82 5.56
N TYR A 331 -0.27 0.87 6.89
CA TYR A 331 0.92 1.44 7.52
C TYR A 331 2.22 0.74 7.05
N ILE A 332 2.23 -0.59 7.06
CA ILE A 332 3.37 -1.39 6.56
C ILE A 332 3.64 -1.08 5.09
N LEU A 333 2.60 -1.18 4.24
CA LEU A 333 2.75 -1.01 2.80
C LEU A 333 3.15 0.41 2.41
N THR A 334 2.71 1.44 3.14
CA THR A 334 3.14 2.82 2.93
C THR A 334 4.64 2.98 3.20
N LYS A 335 5.17 2.34 4.25
CA LYS A 335 6.62 2.33 4.51
C LYS A 335 7.38 1.59 3.41
N VAL A 336 6.93 0.41 3.02
CA VAL A 336 7.53 -0.39 1.94
C VAL A 336 7.49 0.36 0.59
N LYS A 337 6.37 1.01 0.25
CA LYS A 337 6.20 1.83 -0.96
C LYS A 337 7.24 2.94 -1.08
N ARG A 338 7.73 3.48 0.04
CA ARG A 338 8.79 4.51 0.05
C ARG A 338 10.17 3.91 -0.25
N LEU A 339 10.42 2.66 0.12
CA LEU A 339 11.71 2.00 -0.08
C LEU A 339 11.84 1.32 -1.45
N LEU A 340 10.76 0.73 -1.98
CA LEU A 340 10.81 -0.05 -3.23
C LEU A 340 11.40 0.67 -4.45
N PRO A 341 11.19 1.98 -4.68
CA PRO A 341 11.85 2.71 -5.77
C PRO A 341 13.38 2.66 -5.73
N HIS A 342 13.95 2.42 -4.54
CA HIS A 342 15.39 2.38 -4.30
C HIS A 342 15.98 0.96 -4.34
N ALA A 343 15.15 -0.09 -4.43
CA ALA A 343 15.61 -1.48 -4.36
C ALA A 343 16.68 -1.78 -5.43
N LEU A 344 16.46 -1.36 -6.69
CA LEU A 344 17.43 -1.53 -7.77
C LEU A 344 18.74 -0.77 -7.51
N GLY A 345 18.70 0.38 -6.84
CA GLY A 345 19.91 1.12 -6.46
C GLY A 345 20.82 0.34 -5.51
N ILE A 346 20.25 -0.56 -4.70
CA ILE A 346 21.01 -1.43 -3.80
C ILE A 346 21.60 -2.63 -4.55
N ILE A 347 20.83 -3.25 -5.45
CA ILE A 347 21.18 -4.55 -6.02
C ILE A 347 21.81 -4.49 -7.42
N ASN A 348 21.59 -3.42 -8.19
CA ASN A 348 22.00 -3.30 -9.60
C ASN A 348 23.32 -2.52 -9.77
N GLN A 349 24.31 -2.81 -8.94
CA GLN A 349 25.61 -2.14 -8.96
C GLN A 349 26.62 -2.96 -9.76
N LYS A 350 27.26 -2.37 -10.77
CA LYS A 350 28.25 -3.08 -11.61
C LYS A 350 29.48 -3.54 -10.82
N GLU A 351 29.90 -2.71 -9.87
CA GLU A 351 30.96 -3.02 -8.93
C GLU A 351 30.44 -3.86 -7.78
N GLU A 352 31.29 -4.72 -7.22
CA GLU A 352 30.95 -5.46 -6.01
C GLU A 352 30.78 -4.50 -4.83
N LYS A 353 29.61 -4.54 -4.19
CA LYS A 353 29.31 -3.80 -2.97
C LYS A 353 29.38 -4.75 -1.77
N LYS A 354 30.09 -4.32 -0.72
CA LYS A 354 30.25 -5.04 0.54
C LYS A 354 29.40 -4.37 1.61
N TYR A 355 28.63 -5.14 2.35
CA TYR A 355 27.85 -4.67 3.50
C TYR A 355 28.32 -5.37 4.76
N LEU A 356 28.57 -4.59 5.81
CA LEU A 356 28.97 -5.11 7.11
C LEU A 356 27.74 -5.58 7.87
N LEU A 357 27.67 -6.86 8.22
CA LEU A 357 26.67 -7.39 9.15
C LEU A 357 27.26 -7.37 10.56
N ILE A 358 26.57 -6.75 11.51
CA ILE A 358 26.97 -6.70 12.92
C ILE A 358 25.99 -7.54 13.72
N PHE A 359 26.45 -8.67 14.28
CA PHE A 359 25.63 -9.55 15.10
C PHE A 359 25.77 -9.19 16.58
N ALA A 360 24.78 -8.45 17.10
CA ALA A 360 24.78 -7.95 18.47
C ALA A 360 24.00 -8.88 19.41
N ASN A 361 24.66 -9.34 20.48
CA ASN A 361 24.01 -10.04 21.57
C ASN A 361 23.36 -9.03 22.51
N ASN A 362 22.07 -8.78 22.30
CA ASN A 362 21.28 -7.86 23.11
C ASN A 362 20.88 -8.42 24.49
N MET A 363 21.27 -9.66 24.82
CA MET A 363 21.19 -10.19 26.20
C MET A 363 22.35 -9.68 27.07
N GLU A 364 23.41 -9.17 26.44
CA GLU A 364 24.47 -8.39 27.05
C GLU A 364 24.43 -6.98 26.42
N LEU A 365 23.47 -6.17 26.88
CA LEU A 365 23.07 -4.95 26.18
C LEU A 365 24.18 -3.88 26.20
N ARG A 366 24.31 -3.15 25.10
CA ARG A 366 25.15 -1.96 24.93
C ARG A 366 24.27 -0.85 24.33
N PRO A 367 24.66 0.44 24.42
CA PRO A 367 23.91 1.54 23.81
C PRO A 367 23.53 1.28 22.36
N GLY A 368 24.44 0.69 21.58
CA GLY A 368 24.28 0.40 20.16
C GLY A 368 23.55 -0.90 19.81
N GLY A 369 22.97 -1.61 20.78
CA GLY A 369 22.14 -2.79 20.54
C GLY A 369 22.64 -4.10 21.15
N GLY A 370 23.84 -4.14 21.72
CA GLY A 370 24.38 -5.33 22.37
C GLY A 370 25.88 -5.52 22.15
N PHE A 371 26.44 -6.50 22.85
CA PHE A 371 27.82 -6.94 22.64
C PHE A 371 28.01 -7.54 21.24
N ILE A 372 29.00 -7.07 20.48
CA ILE A 372 29.24 -7.58 19.12
C ILE A 372 29.97 -8.91 19.24
N GLY A 373 29.23 -10.01 19.10
CA GLY A 373 29.80 -11.34 19.20
C GLY A 373 30.40 -11.84 17.89
N SER A 374 29.85 -11.42 16.76
CA SER A 374 30.28 -11.83 15.43
C SER A 374 30.00 -10.72 14.44
N TYR A 375 30.70 -10.73 13.32
CA TYR A 375 30.41 -9.87 12.19
C TYR A 375 30.38 -10.69 10.90
N GLY A 376 29.74 -10.15 9.87
CA GLY A 376 29.71 -10.78 8.56
C GLY A 376 29.92 -9.80 7.43
N ILE A 377 30.27 -10.33 6.27
CA ILE A 377 30.42 -9.57 5.04
C ILE A 377 29.44 -10.14 4.03
N LEU A 378 28.46 -9.32 3.65
CA LEU A 378 27.51 -9.58 2.58
C LEU A 378 28.03 -8.93 1.30
N THR A 379 28.10 -9.69 0.20
CA THR A 379 28.49 -9.17 -1.11
C THR A 379 27.31 -9.18 -2.07
N ILE A 380 27.15 -8.08 -2.81
CA ILE A 380 26.18 -7.98 -3.91
C ILE A 380 26.91 -7.40 -5.11
N LYS A 381 26.72 -8.00 -6.29
CA LYS A 381 27.29 -7.52 -7.54
C LYS A 381 26.33 -7.80 -8.67
N ASP A 382 25.98 -6.79 -9.45
CA ASP A 382 25.24 -6.91 -10.70
C ASP A 382 24.01 -7.83 -10.60
N LEU A 383 23.09 -7.46 -9.68
CA LEU A 383 21.86 -8.19 -9.35
C LEU A 383 22.06 -9.56 -8.72
N THR A 384 23.29 -9.90 -8.35
CA THR A 384 23.68 -11.23 -7.86
C THR A 384 24.13 -11.17 -6.41
N PHE A 385 23.53 -12.01 -5.58
CA PHE A 385 23.95 -12.25 -4.21
C PHE A 385 25.23 -13.08 -4.22
N GLY A 386 26.32 -12.52 -3.68
CA GLY A 386 27.64 -13.16 -3.65
C GLY A 386 27.90 -14.01 -2.40
N GLY A 387 26.95 -14.05 -1.45
CA GLY A 387 27.06 -14.82 -0.22
C GLY A 387 27.20 -13.96 1.04
N VAL A 388 27.17 -14.65 2.19
CA VAL A 388 27.47 -14.08 3.51
C VAL A 388 28.62 -14.87 4.12
N GLN A 389 29.69 -14.17 4.47
CA GLN A 389 30.82 -14.72 5.23
C GLN A 389 30.71 -14.28 6.68
N ILE A 390 30.82 -15.20 7.64
CA ILE A 390 30.70 -14.91 9.08
C ILE A 390 32.04 -15.12 9.77
N PHE A 391 32.39 -14.20 10.67
CA PHE A 391 33.63 -14.18 11.44
C PHE A 391 33.33 -14.04 12.94
N ASP A 392 34.19 -14.62 13.76
CA ASP A 392 34.18 -14.34 15.19
C ASP A 392 34.83 -12.96 15.43
N VAL A 393 34.29 -12.18 16.36
CA VAL A 393 34.87 -10.88 16.72
C VAL A 393 36.27 -11.05 17.31
N TYR A 394 36.53 -12.14 18.05
CA TYR A 394 37.83 -12.38 18.68
C TYR A 394 38.94 -12.65 17.64
N ASP A 395 38.58 -13.16 16.45
CA ASP A 395 39.52 -13.31 15.34
C ASP A 395 40.07 -11.95 14.91
N ALA A 396 39.26 -10.89 14.99
CA ALA A 396 39.61 -9.51 14.65
C ALA A 396 40.34 -8.81 15.81
N ASP A 397 39.73 -8.80 17.00
CA ASP A 397 40.29 -8.15 18.20
C ASP A 397 41.73 -8.61 18.48
N GLY A 398 42.03 -9.90 18.30
CA GLY A 398 43.37 -10.46 18.53
C GLY A 398 44.46 -9.99 17.55
N GLN A 399 44.09 -9.24 16.51
CA GLN A 399 45.02 -8.65 15.54
C GLN A 399 45.22 -7.14 15.75
N LEU A 400 44.52 -6.53 16.72
CA LEU A 400 44.69 -5.12 17.02
C LEU A 400 46.08 -4.86 17.61
N THR A 401 46.93 -4.15 16.87
CA THR A 401 48.30 -3.80 17.32
C THR A 401 48.39 -2.43 17.98
N ALA A 402 47.42 -1.55 17.75
CA ALA A 402 47.40 -0.19 18.28
C ALA A 402 46.58 -0.10 19.58
N HIS A 403 47.05 0.70 20.54
CA HIS A 403 46.25 1.04 21.71
C HIS A 403 45.18 2.07 21.35
N VAL A 404 43.92 1.71 21.58
CA VAL A 404 42.76 2.61 21.45
C VAL A 404 42.15 2.77 22.85
N PRO A 405 42.06 3.99 23.41
CA PRO A 405 41.46 4.19 24.72
C PRO A 405 39.94 3.93 24.65
N PRO A 406 39.38 3.13 25.59
CA PRO A 406 37.94 2.92 25.65
C PRO A 406 37.21 4.11 26.28
N PRO A 407 35.89 4.22 26.08
CA PRO A 407 35.03 5.12 26.85
C PRO A 407 35.24 4.96 28.36
N ASP A 408 35.14 6.05 29.11
CA ASP A 408 35.45 6.07 30.55
C ASP A 408 34.63 5.05 31.35
N ALA A 409 33.36 4.87 31.01
CA ALA A 409 32.51 3.87 31.63
C ALA A 409 33.03 2.43 31.41
N ILE A 410 33.46 2.08 30.18
CA ILE A 410 34.08 0.78 29.90
C ILE A 410 35.38 0.64 30.69
N LYS A 411 36.24 1.67 30.66
CA LYS A 411 37.52 1.66 31.38
C LYS A 411 37.33 1.44 32.88
N LYS A 412 36.38 2.15 33.49
CA LYS A 412 36.10 2.14 34.93
C LYS A 412 35.42 0.85 35.38
N TYR A 413 34.36 0.42 34.68
CA TYR A 413 33.50 -0.65 35.18
C TYR A 413 33.85 -2.04 34.62
N LEU A 414 34.45 -2.13 33.42
CA LEU A 414 34.96 -3.40 32.88
C LEU A 414 36.45 -3.63 33.18
N SER A 415 37.15 -2.66 33.76
CA SER A 415 38.60 -2.70 33.96
C SER A 415 39.37 -3.02 32.68
N GLN A 416 38.82 -2.63 31.52
CA GLN A 416 39.39 -2.92 30.22
C GLN A 416 40.26 -1.74 29.78
N PRO A 417 41.60 -1.88 29.68
CA PRO A 417 42.46 -0.77 29.31
C PRO A 417 42.47 -0.48 27.81
N HIS A 418 42.13 -1.47 26.98
CA HIS A 418 42.07 -1.35 25.51
C HIS A 418 40.63 -1.40 25.02
N TRP A 419 40.31 -0.63 23.98
CA TRP A 419 39.04 -0.74 23.28
C TRP A 419 39.14 -1.65 22.06
N PHE A 420 38.08 -2.39 21.79
CA PHE A 420 38.03 -3.46 20.79
C PHE A 420 36.69 -3.41 20.05
N LEU A 421 36.61 -4.09 18.89
CA LEU A 421 35.39 -4.18 18.09
C LEU A 421 34.21 -4.73 18.89
N ARG A 422 34.44 -5.74 19.74
CA ARG A 422 33.37 -6.39 20.53
C ARG A 422 32.55 -5.45 21.43
N ASP A 423 33.17 -4.38 21.93
CA ASP A 423 32.56 -3.36 22.80
C ASP A 423 32.44 -2.00 22.10
N SER A 424 32.57 -1.96 20.78
CA SER A 424 32.60 -0.71 20.02
C SER A 424 31.21 -0.08 19.85
N ALA A 425 30.14 -0.84 20.07
CA ALA A 425 28.74 -0.42 19.99
C ALA A 425 28.30 0.42 21.21
N PHE A 426 29.10 1.42 21.60
CA PHE A 426 28.92 2.21 22.81
C PHE A 426 28.23 3.57 22.60
N SER A 427 27.77 3.87 21.37
CA SER A 427 26.89 5.00 21.08
C SER A 427 25.44 4.52 20.95
N PRO A 428 24.42 5.30 21.36
CA PRO A 428 23.04 4.98 21.03
C PRO A 428 22.67 5.30 19.56
N ASP A 429 23.59 5.86 18.76
CA ASP A 429 23.43 6.11 17.33
C ASP A 429 24.13 5.02 16.49
N PHE A 430 23.37 4.31 15.66
CA PHE A 430 23.92 3.20 14.88
C PHE A 430 24.96 3.63 13.83
N TYR A 431 24.89 4.85 13.28
CA TYR A 431 25.91 5.31 12.34
C TYR A 431 27.25 5.54 13.03
N GLU A 432 27.24 6.08 14.24
CA GLU A 432 28.47 6.20 15.04
C GLU A 432 29.06 4.82 15.33
N ASN A 433 28.21 3.85 15.69
CA ASN A 433 28.64 2.46 15.92
C ASN A 433 29.17 1.80 14.65
N TYR A 434 28.54 2.01 13.50
CA TYR A 434 28.99 1.50 12.21
C TYR A 434 30.37 2.06 11.85
N ASN A 435 30.56 3.38 11.93
CA ASN A 435 31.86 3.99 11.65
C ASN A 435 32.93 3.53 12.63
N ARG A 436 32.58 3.33 13.90
CA ARG A 436 33.50 2.79 14.89
C ARG A 436 33.88 1.34 14.58
N ALA A 437 32.93 0.52 14.14
CA ALA A 437 33.20 -0.84 13.71
C ALA A 437 34.11 -0.87 12.48
N LEU A 438 33.90 0.01 11.49
CA LEU A 438 34.80 0.16 10.34
C LEU A 438 36.23 0.53 10.76
N PHE A 439 36.37 1.48 11.68
CA PHE A 439 37.67 1.88 12.23
C PHE A 439 38.42 0.68 12.83
N PHE A 440 37.75 -0.15 13.64
CA PHE A 440 38.38 -1.33 14.23
C PHE A 440 38.72 -2.39 13.17
N LEU A 441 37.79 -2.70 12.26
CA LEU A 441 38.02 -3.69 11.19
C LEU A 441 39.16 -3.29 10.23
N GLU A 442 39.34 -1.98 9.98
CA GLU A 442 40.48 -1.49 9.24
C GLU A 442 41.78 -1.75 10.02
N LYS A 443 41.84 -1.41 11.31
CA LYS A 443 43.05 -1.59 12.13
C LYS A 443 43.39 -3.04 12.46
N GLU A 444 42.38 -3.89 12.59
CA GLU A 444 42.52 -5.30 12.97
C GLU A 444 42.76 -6.20 11.75
N LYS A 445 42.12 -5.92 10.61
CA LYS A 445 42.09 -6.84 9.46
C LYS A 445 42.34 -6.18 8.12
N ASN A 446 42.62 -4.87 8.06
CA ASN A 446 42.68 -4.08 6.83
C ASN A 446 41.41 -4.22 5.97
N LEU A 447 40.25 -4.44 6.61
CA LEU A 447 38.97 -4.54 5.93
C LEU A 447 38.39 -3.14 5.72
N THR A 448 38.24 -2.75 4.45
CA THR A 448 37.75 -1.43 4.02
C THR A 448 36.70 -1.56 2.91
N ASN A 449 36.23 -0.42 2.37
CA ASN A 449 35.33 -0.33 1.21
C ASN A 449 33.92 -0.93 1.41
N PHE A 450 33.37 -0.77 2.61
CA PHE A 450 31.96 -1.09 2.87
C PHE A 450 31.03 0.00 2.33
N SER A 451 29.92 -0.43 1.73
CA SER A 451 28.87 0.43 1.15
C SER A 451 27.71 0.68 2.13
N GLY A 452 27.78 0.10 3.33
CA GLY A 452 26.80 0.22 4.39
C GLY A 452 26.96 -0.86 5.46
N GLY A 453 26.17 -0.74 6.52
CA GLY A 453 26.11 -1.65 7.66
C GLY A 453 24.68 -2.07 8.00
N ILE A 454 24.56 -3.28 8.51
CA ILE A 454 23.30 -3.87 8.98
C ILE A 454 23.53 -4.41 10.39
N LEU A 455 22.85 -3.83 11.38
CA LEU A 455 22.78 -4.40 12.71
C LEU A 455 21.74 -5.51 12.72
N VAL A 456 22.07 -6.66 13.32
CA VAL A 456 21.14 -7.75 13.57
C VAL A 456 21.32 -8.21 15.01
N THR A 457 20.33 -7.99 15.86
CA THR A 457 20.38 -8.47 17.24
C THR A 457 20.01 -9.95 17.35
N THR A 458 20.28 -10.56 18.50
CA THR A 458 19.84 -11.95 18.78
C THR A 458 18.31 -12.06 18.74
N THR A 459 17.58 -11.05 19.22
CA THR A 459 16.12 -10.99 19.09
C THR A 459 15.67 -10.88 17.63
N ALA A 460 16.40 -10.17 16.75
CA ALA A 460 16.06 -10.13 15.33
C ALA A 460 16.16 -11.52 14.67
N ILE A 461 17.22 -12.27 14.97
CA ILE A 461 17.36 -13.64 14.45
C ILE A 461 16.21 -14.51 14.97
N LYS A 462 15.84 -14.41 16.25
CA LYS A 462 14.69 -15.12 16.82
C LYS A 462 13.37 -14.79 16.09
N ASN A 463 13.12 -13.52 15.79
CA ASN A 463 11.96 -13.09 15.02
C ASN A 463 11.98 -13.72 13.62
N VAL A 464 13.10 -13.62 12.89
CA VAL A 464 13.23 -14.18 11.53
C VAL A 464 13.02 -15.70 11.52
N LEU A 465 13.55 -16.44 12.50
CA LEU A 465 13.39 -17.89 12.62
C LEU A 465 11.93 -18.33 12.78
N GLN A 466 11.02 -17.43 13.21
CA GLN A 466 9.60 -17.73 13.31
C GLN A 466 9.00 -18.14 11.97
N ALA A 467 9.41 -17.50 10.87
CA ALA A 467 8.93 -17.82 9.53
C ALA A 467 9.39 -19.19 9.01
N PHE A 468 10.54 -19.69 9.47
CA PHE A 468 11.14 -20.95 9.03
C PHE A 468 10.66 -22.17 9.82
N GLY A 469 10.24 -21.98 11.07
CA GLY A 469 9.89 -23.09 11.97
C GLY A 469 11.14 -23.85 12.42
N ASP A 470 11.19 -25.16 12.15
CA ASP A 470 12.27 -26.05 12.58
C ASP A 470 13.39 -26.11 11.53
N ILE A 471 14.57 -25.64 11.89
CA ILE A 471 15.77 -25.71 11.05
C ILE A 471 16.68 -26.83 11.55
N TYR A 472 16.80 -27.92 10.79
CA TYR A 472 17.74 -28.99 11.13
C TYR A 472 19.14 -28.66 10.64
N LEU A 473 20.13 -28.73 11.53
CA LEU A 473 21.56 -28.56 11.25
C LEU A 473 22.24 -29.93 11.26
N PRO A 474 22.54 -30.54 10.09
CA PRO A 474 23.11 -31.89 10.01
C PRO A 474 24.45 -32.02 10.74
N ASP A 475 25.33 -31.03 10.57
CA ASP A 475 26.69 -31.01 11.16
C ASP A 475 26.67 -31.03 12.70
N PHE A 476 25.56 -30.62 13.31
CA PHE A 476 25.36 -30.55 14.76
C PHE A 476 24.38 -31.60 15.28
N ASN A 477 23.67 -32.29 14.38
CA ASN A 477 22.52 -33.15 14.70
C ASN A 477 21.47 -32.45 15.59
N GLU A 478 21.18 -31.18 15.29
CA GLU A 478 20.33 -30.33 16.11
C GLU A 478 19.19 -29.70 15.33
N LYS A 479 18.04 -29.54 15.98
CA LYS A 479 16.93 -28.72 15.48
C LYS A 479 16.93 -27.34 16.14
N ILE A 480 17.07 -26.29 15.35
CA ILE A 480 17.03 -24.91 15.79
C ILE A 480 15.64 -24.33 15.53
N THR A 481 15.07 -23.72 16.56
CA THR A 481 13.77 -23.05 16.52
C THR A 481 13.93 -21.65 17.13
N LYS A 482 12.94 -20.79 16.94
CA LYS A 482 12.90 -19.47 17.60
C LYS A 482 13.04 -19.55 19.13
N ASP A 483 12.59 -20.65 19.75
CA ASP A 483 12.53 -20.78 21.20
C ASP A 483 13.83 -21.34 21.79
N ASN A 484 14.54 -22.19 21.05
CA ASN A 484 15.79 -22.79 21.52
C ASN A 484 17.06 -22.13 20.95
N PHE A 485 16.93 -21.28 19.91
CA PHE A 485 18.06 -20.67 19.19
C PHE A 485 19.05 -20.00 20.14
N TYR A 486 18.57 -19.17 21.06
CA TYR A 486 19.44 -18.43 21.98
C TYR A 486 20.25 -19.38 22.88
N ILE A 487 19.57 -20.28 23.59
CA ILE A 487 20.22 -21.21 24.53
C ILE A 487 21.21 -22.13 23.81
N LYS A 488 20.87 -22.62 22.61
CA LYS A 488 21.77 -23.46 21.81
C LYS A 488 22.98 -22.68 21.31
N THR A 489 22.77 -21.47 20.77
CA THR A 489 23.86 -20.60 20.33
C THR A 489 24.80 -20.29 21.49
N GLN A 490 24.25 -20.00 22.67
CA GLN A 490 25.02 -19.73 23.87
C GLN A 490 25.84 -20.95 24.31
N SER A 491 25.24 -22.14 24.33
CA SER A 491 25.93 -23.39 24.63
C SER A 491 27.10 -23.65 23.67
N TYR A 492 26.90 -23.47 22.36
CA TYR A 492 27.97 -23.63 21.35
C TYR A 492 28.99 -22.48 21.33
N ALA A 493 28.65 -21.32 21.90
CA ALA A 493 29.56 -20.20 22.02
C ALA A 493 30.50 -20.30 23.22
N GLU A 494 30.07 -20.96 24.30
CA GLU A 494 30.78 -20.88 25.59
C GLU A 494 31.20 -22.22 26.20
N ASN A 495 30.54 -23.33 25.89
CA ASN A 495 31.00 -24.64 26.37
C ASN A 495 32.38 -24.96 25.78
N ASN A 496 33.38 -25.08 26.64
CA ASN A 496 34.79 -25.30 26.25
C ASN A 496 35.35 -24.20 25.33
N PHE A 497 34.86 -22.96 25.44
CA PHE A 497 35.41 -21.84 24.68
C PHE A 497 36.84 -21.51 25.09
N PHE A 498 37.67 -21.25 24.10
CA PHE A 498 39.00 -20.65 24.23
C PHE A 498 39.25 -19.74 23.02
N PRO A 499 40.08 -18.67 23.16
CA PRO A 499 40.44 -17.81 22.04
C PRO A 499 41.00 -18.63 20.86
N GLY A 500 40.36 -18.54 19.70
CA GLY A 500 40.66 -19.34 18.50
C GLY A 500 39.73 -20.54 18.28
N SER A 501 38.79 -20.83 19.18
CA SER A 501 37.74 -21.83 18.94
C SER A 501 36.84 -21.43 17.77
N THR A 502 36.64 -22.34 16.81
CA THR A 502 35.81 -22.10 15.63
C THR A 502 34.35 -22.53 15.83
N GLN A 503 33.97 -23.09 16.98
CA GLN A 503 32.68 -23.76 17.17
C GLN A 503 31.49 -22.81 16.94
N LYS A 504 31.53 -21.62 17.53
CA LYS A 504 30.52 -20.56 17.34
C LYS A 504 30.40 -20.14 15.89
N LYS A 505 31.54 -19.85 15.25
CA LYS A 505 31.62 -19.48 13.83
C LYS A 505 31.03 -20.58 12.93
N SER A 506 31.38 -21.84 13.18
CA SER A 506 30.88 -22.99 12.44
C SER A 506 29.36 -23.15 12.62
N PHE A 507 28.85 -22.99 13.84
CA PHE A 507 27.43 -23.08 14.14
C PHE A 507 26.62 -21.98 13.45
N LEU A 508 27.03 -20.71 13.61
CA LEU A 508 26.35 -19.59 12.95
C LEU A 508 26.42 -19.71 11.43
N SER A 509 27.56 -20.12 10.88
CA SER A 509 27.70 -20.36 9.44
C SER A 509 26.80 -21.49 8.95
N ALA A 510 26.67 -22.60 9.69
CA ALA A 510 25.77 -23.70 9.36
C ALA A 510 24.30 -23.25 9.39
N LEU A 511 23.92 -22.48 10.42
CA LEU A 511 22.58 -21.91 10.53
C LEU A 511 22.27 -20.96 9.36
N THR A 512 23.17 -20.04 9.03
CA THR A 512 22.99 -19.11 7.91
C THR A 512 22.88 -19.85 6.58
N ARG A 513 23.72 -20.85 6.32
CA ARG A 513 23.60 -21.69 5.12
C ARG A 513 22.23 -22.36 5.04
N GLN A 514 21.76 -22.94 6.15
CA GLN A 514 20.49 -23.65 6.16
C GLN A 514 19.30 -22.70 6.00
N ILE A 515 19.35 -21.50 6.59
CA ILE A 515 18.38 -20.43 6.35
C ILE A 515 18.33 -20.10 4.86
N LEU A 516 19.48 -19.87 4.22
CA LEU A 516 19.55 -19.54 2.78
C LEU A 516 18.98 -20.66 1.90
N VAL A 517 19.24 -21.93 2.23
CA VAL A 517 18.68 -23.09 1.51
C VAL A 517 17.17 -23.19 1.64
N GLN A 518 16.62 -22.84 2.81
CA GLN A 518 15.18 -22.96 3.08
C GLN A 518 14.36 -21.75 2.63
N LEU A 519 15.00 -20.68 2.12
CA LEU A 519 14.31 -19.46 1.66
C LEU A 519 13.23 -19.74 0.60
N ASP A 520 13.47 -20.67 -0.33
CA ASP A 520 12.49 -21.00 -1.37
C ASP A 520 11.19 -21.63 -0.81
N SER A 521 11.24 -22.17 0.41
CA SER A 521 10.11 -22.83 1.08
C SER A 521 9.42 -21.95 2.13
N VAL A 522 9.99 -20.79 2.45
CA VAL A 522 9.48 -19.91 3.50
C VAL A 522 8.32 -19.07 3.00
N SER A 523 7.36 -18.77 3.88
CA SER A 523 6.32 -17.79 3.58
C SER A 523 6.94 -16.40 3.53
N LEU A 524 7.15 -15.86 2.31
CA LEU A 524 7.67 -14.51 2.13
C LEU A 524 6.88 -13.43 2.90
N PRO A 525 5.53 -13.44 2.93
CA PRO A 525 4.79 -12.48 3.76
C PRO A 525 5.10 -12.57 5.25
N ASP A 526 5.32 -13.77 5.80
CA ASP A 526 5.68 -13.95 7.21
C ASP A 526 7.10 -13.43 7.45
N LEU A 527 8.05 -13.82 6.59
CA LEU A 527 9.44 -13.40 6.68
C LEU A 527 9.56 -11.87 6.62
N LEU A 528 8.87 -11.22 5.67
CA LEU A 528 8.84 -9.77 5.58
C LEU A 528 8.15 -9.14 6.79
N GLY A 529 7.10 -9.77 7.33
CA GLY A 529 6.44 -9.35 8.56
C GLY A 529 7.38 -9.40 9.77
N ASP A 530 8.17 -10.46 9.90
CA ASP A 530 9.15 -10.63 10.99
C ASP A 530 10.33 -9.65 10.84
N ILE A 531 10.82 -9.42 9.62
CA ILE A 531 11.84 -8.39 9.34
C ILE A 531 11.29 -6.99 9.66
N TYR A 532 10.07 -6.69 9.20
CA TYR A 532 9.40 -5.42 9.48
C TYR A 532 9.24 -5.19 10.99
N LYS A 533 8.76 -6.21 11.71
CA LYS A 533 8.66 -6.18 13.17
C LYS A 533 10.02 -5.87 13.80
N SER A 534 11.08 -6.55 13.37
CA SER A 534 12.43 -6.31 13.88
C SER A 534 12.97 -4.92 13.57
N LEU A 535 12.57 -4.29 12.46
CA LEU A 535 12.93 -2.91 12.14
C LEU A 535 12.20 -1.92 13.06
N GLU A 536 10.89 -2.08 13.25
CA GLU A 536 10.11 -1.23 14.16
C GLU A 536 10.57 -1.36 15.62
N GLU A 537 10.89 -2.58 16.06
CA GLU A 537 11.41 -2.88 17.41
C GLU A 537 12.88 -2.48 17.61
N LYS A 538 13.54 -1.93 16.58
CA LYS A 538 14.97 -1.59 16.56
C LYS A 538 15.87 -2.77 16.92
N GLN A 539 15.50 -3.96 16.47
CA GLN A 539 16.30 -5.18 16.51
C GLN A 539 17.14 -5.34 15.23
N ILE A 540 16.74 -4.67 14.15
CA ILE A 540 17.54 -4.46 12.94
C ILE A 540 17.69 -2.96 12.74
N ALA A 541 18.87 -2.53 12.30
CA ALA A 541 19.12 -1.17 11.85
C ALA A 541 19.96 -1.18 10.57
N PHE A 542 19.68 -0.23 9.67
CA PHE A 542 20.39 -0.09 8.40
C PHE A 542 21.13 1.24 8.32
N TYR A 543 22.34 1.20 7.80
CA TYR A 543 23.04 2.38 7.33
C TYR A 543 23.60 2.10 5.93
N LEU A 544 23.36 2.98 4.97
CA LEU A 544 23.88 2.89 3.62
C LEU A 544 24.64 4.18 3.29
N ASN A 545 25.75 4.06 2.56
CA ASN A 545 26.52 5.22 2.11
C ASN A 545 25.82 5.98 0.97
N ASP A 546 24.79 5.39 0.35
CA ASP A 546 23.96 6.03 -0.67
C ASP A 546 23.00 7.02 -0.01
N GLU A 547 23.26 8.31 -0.17
CA GLU A 547 22.53 9.39 0.51
C GLU A 547 21.02 9.41 0.17
N PRO A 548 20.58 9.32 -1.10
CA PRO A 548 19.16 9.18 -1.43
C PRO A 548 18.46 8.05 -0.69
N ILE A 549 19.07 6.87 -0.63
CA ILE A 549 18.46 5.71 0.04
C ILE A 549 18.50 5.88 1.56
N GLN A 550 19.61 6.39 2.10
CA GLN A 550 19.77 6.62 3.53
C GLN A 550 18.73 7.61 4.08
N LYS A 551 18.42 8.68 3.33
CA LYS A 551 17.34 9.63 3.71
C LYS A 551 15.99 8.93 3.86
N VAL A 552 15.68 7.95 3.02
CA VAL A 552 14.45 7.16 3.15
C VAL A 552 14.52 6.30 4.42
N ILE A 553 15.63 5.61 4.67
CA ILE A 553 15.83 4.77 5.87
C ILE A 553 15.72 5.61 7.16
N ASP A 554 16.35 6.79 7.20
CA ASP A 554 16.28 7.72 8.34
C ASP A 554 14.84 8.17 8.59
N SER A 555 14.11 8.53 7.53
CA SER A 555 12.71 8.95 7.62
C SER A 555 11.71 7.83 7.98
N LEU A 556 12.18 6.58 7.98
CA LEU A 556 11.45 5.40 8.46
C LEU A 556 11.87 5.01 9.89
N TYR A 557 12.85 5.71 10.47
CA TYR A 557 13.48 5.42 11.76
C TYR A 557 14.20 4.06 11.83
N TRP A 558 14.44 3.44 10.68
CA TRP A 558 15.12 2.14 10.55
C TRP A 558 16.64 2.26 10.58
N ALA A 559 17.16 3.47 10.68
CA ALA A 559 18.60 3.72 10.77
C ALA A 559 19.17 3.62 12.19
N GLY A 560 18.33 3.51 13.23
CA GLY A 560 18.81 3.48 14.62
C GLY A 560 19.56 4.76 15.03
N ARG A 561 19.22 5.90 14.41
CA ARG A 561 19.80 7.22 14.70
C ARG A 561 19.23 7.78 16.01
N ILE A 562 19.99 8.66 16.65
CA ILE A 562 19.40 9.62 17.59
C ILE A 562 18.46 10.53 16.78
N ILE A 563 17.22 10.69 17.23
CA ILE A 563 16.22 11.49 16.52
C ILE A 563 16.18 12.89 17.14
N GLU A 564 16.22 13.90 16.27
CA GLU A 564 15.97 15.27 16.66
C GLU A 564 14.47 15.59 16.53
N PRO A 565 13.76 15.84 17.64
CA PRO A 565 12.34 16.18 17.57
C PRO A 565 12.16 17.57 16.93
N GLN A 566 11.38 17.60 15.85
CA GLN A 566 11.05 18.83 15.12
C GLN A 566 9.62 19.25 15.42
N CYS A 567 9.37 20.56 15.49
CA CYS A 567 8.02 21.10 15.57
C CYS A 567 7.29 20.90 14.23
N PRO A 568 6.04 20.41 14.22
CA PRO A 568 5.32 20.15 12.98
C PRO A 568 4.84 21.42 12.26
N THR A 569 4.89 22.58 12.92
CA THR A 569 4.56 23.88 12.34
C THR A 569 5.67 24.88 12.63
N ALA A 570 5.87 25.85 11.73
CA ALA A 570 6.74 27.00 11.94
C ALA A 570 6.10 28.01 12.91
N THR A 571 5.70 27.55 14.09
CA THR A 571 5.11 28.38 15.14
C THR A 571 6.14 28.64 16.22
N ASP A 572 6.20 29.88 16.71
CA ASP A 572 7.15 30.30 17.75
C ASP A 572 6.77 29.77 19.15
N ASN A 573 5.64 29.07 19.30
CA ASN A 573 5.09 28.59 20.56
C ASN A 573 4.99 27.05 20.58
N CYS A 574 6.06 26.38 20.19
CA CYS A 574 6.16 24.92 20.20
C CYS A 574 7.33 24.49 21.10
N TYR A 575 7.07 23.54 21.99
CA TYR A 575 8.07 22.94 22.86
C TYR A 575 8.26 21.48 22.48
N THR A 576 9.49 21.11 22.16
CA THR A 576 9.92 19.74 21.87
C THR A 576 10.65 19.19 23.09
N ASP A 577 10.04 18.21 23.73
CA ASP A 577 10.65 17.37 24.76
C ASP A 577 11.21 16.10 24.11
N TYR A 578 12.29 15.59 24.68
CA TYR A 578 12.98 14.41 24.19
C TYR A 578 13.43 13.55 25.36
N LEU A 579 13.03 12.28 25.34
CA LEU A 579 13.44 11.30 26.33
C LEU A 579 14.01 10.10 25.60
N PHE A 580 15.32 9.90 25.74
CA PHE A 580 15.97 8.70 25.23
C PHE A 580 16.80 8.03 26.34
N PRO A 581 16.17 7.16 27.16
CA PRO A 581 16.90 6.31 28.11
C PRO A 581 17.52 5.11 27.41
N PHE A 582 18.78 4.81 27.73
CA PHE A 582 19.50 3.66 27.19
C PHE A 582 20.47 3.06 28.20
N ASP A 583 20.60 1.74 28.13
CA ASP A 583 21.39 0.93 29.04
C ASP A 583 22.73 0.52 28.42
N ALA A 584 23.75 0.42 29.26
CA ALA A 584 25.00 -0.27 28.98
C ALA A 584 25.26 -1.31 30.08
N ASN A 585 24.98 -2.58 29.80
CA ASN A 585 25.27 -3.68 30.74
C ASN A 585 26.77 -3.94 30.78
N LEU A 586 27.44 -3.50 31.85
CA LEU A 586 28.86 -3.71 32.10
C LEU A 586 29.09 -4.80 33.16
N GLY A 587 28.17 -5.76 33.25
CA GLY A 587 28.22 -6.88 34.19
C GLY A 587 28.98 -8.12 33.71
N VAL A 588 29.44 -8.14 32.45
CA VAL A 588 30.07 -9.30 31.80
C VAL A 588 29.20 -10.56 31.94
N ASN A 589 27.89 -10.37 31.78
CA ASN A 589 26.88 -11.43 31.89
C ASN A 589 25.75 -11.15 30.91
N LYS A 590 24.80 -12.08 30.77
CA LYS A 590 23.65 -11.92 29.87
C LYS A 590 22.38 -11.62 30.67
N ALA A 591 22.52 -10.82 31.73
CA ALA A 591 21.43 -10.51 32.66
C ALA A 591 20.23 -9.85 31.96
N ASN A 592 20.40 -9.17 30.81
CA ASN A 592 19.28 -8.57 30.08
C ASN A 592 18.24 -9.62 29.61
N PHE A 593 18.62 -10.91 29.53
CA PHE A 593 17.66 -11.99 29.28
C PHE A 593 16.61 -12.12 30.41
N PHE A 594 16.97 -11.73 31.64
CA PHE A 594 16.14 -11.83 32.84
C PHE A 594 15.67 -10.46 33.36
N MET A 595 15.97 -9.37 32.65
CA MET A 595 15.56 -8.03 33.06
C MET A 595 14.16 -7.72 32.56
N ASN A 596 13.30 -7.27 33.47
CA ASN A 596 12.02 -6.65 33.17
C ASN A 596 12.07 -5.17 33.54
N ARG A 597 11.42 -4.31 32.76
CA ARG A 597 11.44 -2.86 32.97
C ARG A 597 10.07 -2.24 32.73
N ILE A 598 9.66 -1.40 33.66
CA ILE A 598 8.44 -0.58 33.58
C ILE A 598 8.86 0.88 33.58
N MET A 599 8.33 1.66 32.64
CA MET A 599 8.64 3.08 32.50
C MET A 599 7.41 3.95 32.73
N ALA A 600 7.60 5.05 33.44
CA ALA A 600 6.59 6.06 33.67
C ALA A 600 7.15 7.44 33.37
N VAL A 601 6.43 8.20 32.55
CA VAL A 601 6.72 9.60 32.26
C VAL A 601 5.60 10.44 32.83
N LYS A 602 5.94 11.37 33.72
CA LYS A 602 5.00 12.39 34.19
C LYS A 602 5.49 13.74 33.70
N VAL A 603 4.58 14.52 33.15
CA VAL A 603 4.81 15.89 32.68
C VAL A 603 3.84 16.78 33.43
N TYR A 604 4.35 17.81 34.10
CA TYR A 604 3.56 18.84 34.76
C TYR A 604 3.89 20.18 34.13
N ILE A 605 2.89 20.84 33.54
CA ILE A 605 3.04 22.19 33.02
C ILE A 605 2.51 23.14 34.09
N ASP A 606 3.34 24.09 34.52
CA ASP A 606 2.93 25.05 35.55
C ASP A 606 2.18 26.26 34.96
N ILE A 607 1.65 27.13 35.81
CA ILE A 607 0.89 28.32 35.40
C ILE A 607 1.72 29.31 34.55
N ASN A 608 3.04 29.32 34.74
CA ASN A 608 3.97 30.12 33.95
C ASN A 608 4.28 29.47 32.59
N GLY A 609 3.88 28.21 32.40
CA GLY A 609 4.09 27.42 31.20
C GLY A 609 5.40 26.65 31.21
N ILE A 610 6.13 26.59 32.32
CA ILE A 610 7.36 25.79 32.45
C ILE A 610 6.96 24.32 32.50
N VAL A 611 7.71 23.50 31.76
CA VAL A 611 7.48 22.05 31.67
C VAL A 611 8.40 21.35 32.66
N HIS A 612 7.80 20.62 33.61
CA HIS A 612 8.48 19.75 34.57
C HIS A 612 8.28 18.30 34.15
N SER A 613 9.37 17.57 33.91
CA SER A 613 9.36 16.21 33.39
C SER A 613 10.02 15.25 34.37
N TYR A 614 9.36 14.11 34.59
CA TYR A 614 9.78 13.06 35.50
C TYR A 614 9.81 11.73 34.75
N LEU A 615 10.99 11.13 34.65
CA LEU A 615 11.18 9.78 34.13
C LEU A 615 11.42 8.83 35.30
N SER A 616 10.48 7.92 35.58
CA SER A 616 10.68 6.80 36.50
C SER A 616 10.87 5.51 35.72
N ILE A 617 11.88 4.72 36.09
CA ILE A 617 12.17 3.42 35.52
C ILE A 617 12.37 2.41 36.64
N LYS A 618 11.53 1.37 36.65
CA LYS A 618 11.63 0.26 37.59
C LYS A 618 12.26 -0.94 36.91
N PHE A 619 13.47 -1.30 37.33
CA PHE A 619 14.23 -2.46 36.87
C PHE A 619 13.98 -3.63 37.80
N LYS A 620 13.51 -4.76 37.26
CA LYS A 620 13.37 -6.02 37.98
C LYS A 620 14.31 -7.05 37.39
N ASN A 621 15.19 -7.61 38.21
CA ASN A 621 16.14 -8.63 37.81
C ASN A 621 15.65 -10.02 38.26
N ASP A 622 15.11 -10.79 37.32
CA ASP A 622 14.61 -12.14 37.58
C ASP A 622 15.68 -13.24 37.40
N SER A 623 16.97 -12.86 37.35
CA SER A 623 18.08 -13.81 37.27
C SER A 623 18.04 -14.79 38.44
N ILE A 624 18.32 -16.06 38.14
CA ILE A 624 18.37 -17.14 39.14
C ILE A 624 19.81 -17.30 39.63
N ARG A 625 19.98 -17.51 40.95
CA ARG A 625 21.31 -17.71 41.56
C ARG A 625 21.99 -18.94 40.97
N ASP A 626 23.30 -18.84 40.74
CA ASP A 626 24.17 -19.94 40.27
C ASP A 626 23.78 -20.55 38.91
N ILE A 627 22.90 -19.89 38.16
CA ILE A 627 22.52 -20.28 36.80
C ILE A 627 23.04 -19.23 35.82
N PHE A 628 24.14 -19.58 35.16
CA PHE A 628 24.64 -18.86 34.00
C PHE A 628 23.59 -18.93 32.85
N PRO A 629 23.34 -17.85 32.09
CA PRO A 629 24.13 -16.63 31.95
C PRO A 629 23.62 -15.41 32.77
N GLY A 630 22.74 -15.63 33.74
CA GLY A 630 22.19 -14.56 34.58
C GLY A 630 23.20 -13.98 35.58
N GLY A 631 22.76 -13.01 36.38
CA GLY A 631 23.62 -12.44 37.44
C GLY A 631 23.16 -11.07 37.89
N VAL A 632 24.03 -10.38 38.65
CA VAL A 632 23.81 -8.99 39.03
C VAL A 632 23.84 -8.12 37.77
N TYR A 633 22.80 -7.32 37.56
CA TYR A 633 22.74 -6.40 36.43
C TYR A 633 23.51 -5.12 36.77
N ARG A 634 24.70 -4.97 36.19
CA ARG A 634 25.57 -3.80 36.35
C ARG A 634 25.36 -2.88 35.17
N ASN A 635 24.60 -1.81 35.35
CA ASN A 635 24.19 -0.95 34.26
C ASN A 635 24.82 0.44 34.42
N TYR A 636 25.54 0.89 33.40
CA TYR A 636 25.77 2.33 33.22
C TYR A 636 24.57 2.89 32.46
N PHE A 637 23.60 3.38 33.22
CA PHE A 637 22.36 3.94 32.69
C PHE A 637 22.61 5.35 32.17
N GLN A 638 22.03 5.66 31.02
CA GLN A 638 22.15 6.97 30.41
C GLN A 638 20.79 7.46 29.91
N VAL A 639 20.61 8.78 29.88
CA VAL A 639 19.42 9.41 29.29
C VAL A 639 19.82 10.65 28.50
N LEU A 640 19.29 10.80 27.29
CA LEU A 640 19.31 12.08 26.58
C LEU A 640 18.01 12.83 26.86
N ILE A 641 18.17 14.08 27.27
CA ILE A 641 17.09 15.05 27.50
C ILE A 641 17.36 16.33 26.67
N PRO A 642 16.37 17.25 26.53
CA PRO A 642 16.60 18.47 25.78
C PRO A 642 17.82 19.24 26.30
N ARG A 643 18.60 19.80 25.37
CA ARG A 643 19.91 20.41 25.63
C ARG A 643 19.91 21.40 26.79
N ASP A 644 18.91 22.27 26.82
CA ASP A 644 18.83 23.38 27.76
C ASP A 644 18.09 23.03 29.05
N SER A 645 17.59 21.81 29.21
CA SER A 645 16.88 21.38 30.42
C SER A 645 17.75 21.49 31.68
N VAL A 646 17.16 21.92 32.79
CA VAL A 646 17.82 21.92 34.10
C VAL A 646 17.47 20.61 34.80
N VAL A 647 18.47 19.85 35.25
CA VAL A 647 18.26 18.64 36.05
C VAL A 647 18.02 19.04 37.49
N ASN A 648 16.86 18.66 38.03
CA ASN A 648 16.46 19.02 39.40
C ASN A 648 16.98 17.97 40.38
N SER A 649 16.72 16.69 40.10
CA SER A 649 17.11 15.58 40.96
C SER A 649 17.25 14.28 40.18
N ILE A 650 18.12 13.40 40.66
CA ILE A 650 18.21 12.00 40.26
C ILE A 650 18.12 11.17 41.53
N THR A 651 17.23 10.19 41.58
CA THR A 651 17.11 9.30 42.74
C THR A 651 17.22 7.84 42.34
N VAL A 652 17.77 7.02 43.22
CA VAL A 652 17.78 5.55 43.14
C VAL A 652 17.17 5.03 44.44
N ASP A 653 16.06 4.29 44.35
CA ASP A 653 15.30 3.78 45.50
C ASP A 653 14.91 4.89 46.52
N ASN A 654 14.56 6.07 46.00
CA ASN A 654 14.26 7.32 46.73
C ASN A 654 15.46 7.99 47.42
N GLU A 655 16.69 7.52 47.21
CA GLU A 655 17.91 8.18 47.67
C GLU A 655 18.48 9.07 46.56
N THR A 656 18.76 10.34 46.87
CA THR A 656 19.31 11.29 45.91
C THR A 656 20.73 10.91 45.52
N LEU A 657 20.99 10.81 44.22
CA LEU A 657 22.30 10.58 43.66
C LEU A 657 23.03 11.92 43.46
N HIS A 658 24.15 12.10 44.16
CA HIS A 658 24.96 13.33 44.08
C HIS A 658 26.04 13.29 42.99
N GLU A 659 26.46 12.09 42.58
CA GLU A 659 27.51 11.90 41.57
C GLU A 659 26.93 11.25 40.32
N TYR A 660 26.97 11.97 39.21
CA TYR A 660 26.60 11.48 37.89
C TYR A 660 27.39 12.25 36.82
N ASP A 661 27.58 11.60 35.67
CA ASP A 661 28.21 12.20 34.51
C ASP A 661 27.19 13.09 33.79
N GLN A 662 27.63 14.28 33.38
CA GLN A 662 26.82 15.19 32.58
C GLN A 662 27.63 15.74 31.41
N GLU A 663 27.10 15.61 30.20
CA GLU A 663 27.70 16.16 28.98
C GLU A 663 26.63 16.89 28.17
N THR A 664 26.94 18.09 27.68
CA THR A 664 26.02 18.88 26.86
C THR A 664 26.55 18.99 25.44
N GLY A 665 25.96 18.23 24.53
CA GLY A 665 26.20 18.30 23.08
C GLY A 665 24.96 18.82 22.34
N GLN A 666 24.49 18.08 21.35
CA GLN A 666 23.18 18.32 20.73
C GLN A 666 22.04 18.15 21.75
N PHE A 667 22.19 17.18 22.65
CA PHE A 667 21.32 16.92 23.79
C PHE A 667 22.12 17.02 25.09
N LYS A 668 21.42 17.16 26.21
CA LYS A 668 22.02 16.96 27.52
C LYS A 668 21.98 15.47 27.84
N LYS A 669 23.16 14.87 27.99
CA LYS A 669 23.36 13.48 28.34
C LYS A 669 23.69 13.38 29.82
N ILE A 670 22.93 12.55 30.52
CA ILE A 670 23.16 12.20 31.92
C ILE A 670 23.54 10.73 31.96
N GLY A 671 24.58 10.37 32.72
CA GLY A 671 25.03 8.99 32.86
C GLY A 671 25.38 8.65 34.31
N PHE A 672 24.94 7.49 34.81
CA PHE A 672 25.30 7.02 36.14
C PHE A 672 25.23 5.50 36.24
N PHE A 673 25.95 4.94 37.20
CA PHE A 673 26.05 3.50 37.38
C PHE A 673 25.07 3.01 38.44
N ILE A 674 24.37 1.92 38.15
CA ILE A 674 23.48 1.22 39.08
C ILE A 674 23.76 -0.28 39.05
N GLU A 675 23.54 -0.94 40.19
CA GLU A 675 23.51 -2.40 40.27
C GLU A 675 22.11 -2.87 40.68
N VAL A 676 21.54 -3.82 39.94
CA VAL A 676 20.30 -4.50 40.32
C VAL A 676 20.64 -5.94 40.68
N PRO A 677 20.70 -6.28 41.98
CA PRO A 677 20.95 -7.64 42.45
C PRO A 677 19.96 -8.66 41.89
N ILE A 678 20.32 -9.94 41.91
CA ILE A 678 19.41 -11.03 41.53
C ILE A 678 18.14 -11.01 42.38
N GLN A 679 16.99 -11.38 41.78
CA GLN A 679 15.70 -11.45 42.46
C GLN A 679 15.31 -10.15 43.18
N SER A 680 15.77 -9.00 42.68
CA SER A 680 15.55 -7.70 43.29
C SER A 680 14.94 -6.72 42.30
N THR A 681 14.52 -5.58 42.82
CA THR A 681 14.01 -4.47 42.03
C THR A 681 14.68 -3.18 42.47
N LYS A 682 15.02 -2.34 41.50
CA LYS A 682 15.47 -0.97 41.73
C LYS A 682 14.62 0.00 40.94
N GLU A 683 14.34 1.16 41.52
CA GLU A 683 13.66 2.25 40.84
C GLU A 683 14.59 3.45 40.72
N ILE A 684 14.72 3.99 39.51
CA ILE A 684 15.41 5.26 39.27
C ILE A 684 14.38 6.32 38.88
N THR A 685 14.60 7.55 39.34
CA THR A 685 13.82 8.72 38.89
C THR A 685 14.77 9.82 38.43
N VAL A 686 14.51 10.40 37.27
CA VAL A 686 15.19 11.58 36.74
C VAL A 686 14.16 12.70 36.62
N GLU A 687 14.39 13.80 37.33
CA GLU A 687 13.57 15.00 37.31
C GLU A 687 14.33 16.13 36.61
N TYR A 688 13.70 16.76 35.64
CA TYR A 688 14.25 17.92 34.96
C TYR A 688 13.14 18.87 34.52
N GLN A 689 13.50 20.11 34.22
CA GLN A 689 12.57 21.13 33.77
C GLN A 689 13.10 21.92 32.58
N SER A 690 12.18 22.48 31.79
CA SER A 690 12.50 23.43 30.74
C SER A 690 12.96 24.78 31.31
N VAL A 691 13.76 25.52 30.55
CA VAL A 691 14.17 26.90 30.92
C VAL A 691 13.17 27.93 30.41
N LEU A 692 12.46 27.61 29.32
CA LEU A 692 11.43 28.46 28.73
C LEU A 692 10.05 27.85 28.91
N GLY A 693 9.06 28.72 29.16
CA GLY A 693 7.66 28.33 29.29
C GLY A 693 6.79 28.86 28.15
N TYR A 694 5.58 28.32 28.04
CA TYR A 694 4.60 28.70 27.02
C TYR A 694 4.17 30.18 27.09
N LYS A 695 4.10 30.81 25.92
CA LYS A 695 3.50 32.13 25.73
C LYS A 695 1.96 32.01 25.62
N LYS A 696 1.25 33.11 25.85
CA LYS A 696 -0.21 33.20 25.69
C LYS A 696 -0.62 32.85 24.26
N GLY A 697 -1.76 32.17 24.10
CA GLY A 697 -2.30 31.72 22.81
C GLY A 697 -2.09 30.23 22.56
N ALA A 698 -2.28 29.82 21.30
CA ALA A 698 -2.11 28.43 20.88
C ALA A 698 -0.63 28.03 20.96
N SER A 699 -0.39 26.81 21.42
CA SER A 699 0.93 26.24 21.63
C SER A 699 0.94 24.74 21.36
N PHE A 700 2.13 24.20 21.09
CA PHE A 700 2.31 22.77 20.87
C PHE A 700 3.28 22.17 21.89
N TYR A 701 2.95 20.99 22.39
CA TYR A 701 3.86 20.14 23.16
C TYR A 701 4.09 18.86 22.36
N GLN A 702 5.36 18.58 22.05
CA GLN A 702 5.76 17.32 21.44
C GLN A 702 6.74 16.60 22.35
N LEU A 703 6.38 15.44 22.88
CA LEU A 703 7.30 14.54 23.56
C LEU A 703 7.68 13.39 22.62
N LEU A 704 8.95 13.30 22.28
CA LEU A 704 9.52 12.13 21.63
C LEU A 704 10.18 11.22 22.67
N PHE A 705 9.59 10.05 22.89
CA PHE A 705 10.20 8.98 23.70
C PHE A 705 10.84 7.95 22.76
N GLN A 706 12.16 7.96 22.70
CA GLN A 706 12.93 7.10 21.80
C GLN A 706 13.28 5.76 22.45
N LYS A 707 13.04 4.67 21.72
CA LYS A 707 13.42 3.32 22.10
C LYS A 707 14.90 3.08 21.80
N GLN A 708 15.61 2.44 22.74
CA GLN A 708 16.97 1.95 22.54
C GLN A 708 16.99 0.74 21.61
N THR A 709 17.93 0.76 20.67
CA THR A 709 18.27 -0.37 19.81
C THR A 709 18.60 -1.62 20.65
N GLY A 710 18.11 -2.78 20.25
CA GLY A 710 18.35 -4.06 20.96
C GLY A 710 17.59 -4.25 22.28
N SER A 711 17.06 -3.20 22.90
CA SER A 711 16.27 -3.34 24.13
C SER A 711 15.00 -4.17 23.92
N ILE A 712 14.52 -4.86 24.96
CA ILE A 712 13.20 -5.49 24.95
C ILE A 712 12.09 -4.44 24.84
N ASN A 713 10.89 -4.85 24.46
CA ASN A 713 9.72 -3.98 24.56
C ASN A 713 9.32 -3.84 26.04
N ASN A 714 8.88 -2.65 26.43
CA ASN A 714 8.61 -2.34 27.83
C ASN A 714 7.27 -1.62 27.96
N ASP A 715 6.63 -1.78 29.11
CA ASP A 715 5.45 -0.99 29.44
C ASP A 715 5.83 0.47 29.65
N LEU A 716 5.04 1.37 29.05
CA LEU A 716 5.19 2.82 29.15
C LEU A 716 3.86 3.44 29.57
N SER A 717 3.89 4.15 30.70
CA SER A 717 2.80 5.02 31.13
C SER A 717 3.19 6.49 30.94
N LEU A 718 2.29 7.27 30.38
CA LEU A 718 2.41 8.72 30.21
C LEU A 718 1.30 9.41 30.99
N SER A 719 1.66 10.40 31.80
CA SER A 719 0.72 11.32 32.43
C SER A 719 1.14 12.75 32.18
N ILE A 720 0.24 13.58 31.64
CA ILE A 720 0.45 15.01 31.45
C ILE A 720 -0.60 15.75 32.30
N THR A 721 -0.15 16.66 33.15
CA THR A 721 -1.00 17.46 34.02
C THR A 721 -0.92 18.92 33.59
N LEU A 722 -2.08 19.51 33.30
CA LEU A 722 -2.22 20.89 32.84
C LEU A 722 -2.73 21.80 33.97
N PRO A 723 -2.27 23.07 34.03
CA PRO A 723 -2.79 24.04 34.97
C PRO A 723 -4.15 24.57 34.50
N ASN A 724 -4.88 25.27 35.37
CA ASN A 724 -6.25 25.72 35.06
C ASN A 724 -6.35 26.75 33.91
N ASN A 725 -5.25 27.40 33.53
CA ASN A 725 -5.18 28.36 32.43
C ASN A 725 -4.68 27.74 31.11
N LEU A 726 -4.57 26.41 31.02
CA LEU A 726 -4.13 25.70 29.83
C LEU A 726 -5.12 24.60 29.44
N PHE A 727 -5.59 24.63 28.20
CA PHE A 727 -6.62 23.71 27.72
C PHE A 727 -6.13 22.86 26.55
N LEU A 728 -6.42 21.56 26.58
CA LEU A 728 -6.16 20.65 25.46
C LEU A 728 -7.13 20.92 24.31
N ILE A 729 -6.60 21.27 23.14
CA ILE A 729 -7.38 21.45 21.90
C ILE A 729 -7.39 20.16 21.07
N ASN A 730 -6.21 19.55 20.88
CA ASN A 730 -6.04 18.44 19.95
C ASN A 730 -4.89 17.52 20.39
N GLN A 731 -4.89 16.28 19.90
CA GLN A 731 -3.87 15.27 20.21
C GLN A 731 -3.77 14.19 19.12
N ASN A 732 -2.60 13.57 18.99
CA ASN A 732 -2.37 12.47 18.03
C ASN A 732 -2.58 11.04 18.61
N PHE A 733 -3.07 10.92 19.84
CA PHE A 733 -3.32 9.66 20.53
C PHE A 733 -4.70 9.64 21.20
N SER A 734 -5.14 8.50 21.72
CA SER A 734 -6.44 8.34 22.38
C SER A 734 -6.28 8.18 23.90
N PRO A 735 -6.00 9.27 24.65
CA PRO A 735 -5.83 9.22 26.10
C PRO A 735 -7.17 9.13 26.85
N LEU A 736 -7.07 8.76 28.12
CA LEU A 736 -8.08 9.08 29.13
C LEU A 736 -7.83 10.50 29.65
N VAL A 737 -8.83 11.38 29.53
CA VAL A 737 -8.75 12.76 30.04
C VAL A 737 -9.71 12.93 31.21
N LYS A 738 -9.20 13.32 32.38
CA LYS A 738 -9.98 13.58 33.60
C LYS A 738 -9.29 14.66 34.43
N ASN A 739 -10.04 15.68 34.89
CA ASN A 739 -9.55 16.71 35.81
C ASN A 739 -8.21 17.36 35.38
N ASN A 740 -8.11 17.84 34.13
CA ASN A 740 -6.89 18.41 33.53
C ASN A 740 -5.67 17.46 33.50
N GLN A 741 -5.90 16.17 33.67
CA GLN A 741 -4.90 15.12 33.56
C GLN A 741 -5.18 14.28 32.31
N ILE A 742 -4.14 14.11 31.50
CA ILE A 742 -4.11 13.27 30.31
C ILE A 742 -3.31 12.03 30.67
N ILE A 743 -3.90 10.84 30.54
CA ILE A 743 -3.27 9.56 30.89
C ILE A 743 -3.29 8.64 29.68
N TYR A 744 -2.15 8.02 29.37
CA TYR A 744 -2.03 7.06 28.29
C TYR A 744 -1.06 5.93 28.65
N ASN A 745 -1.49 4.69 28.44
CA ASN A 745 -0.67 3.49 28.64
C ASN A 745 -0.43 2.82 27.30
N THR A 746 0.81 2.41 27.05
CA THR A 746 1.22 1.75 25.82
C THR A 746 2.44 0.86 26.06
N GLU A 747 2.84 0.13 25.04
CA GLU A 747 4.10 -0.61 25.00
C GLU A 747 5.11 0.17 24.15
N LEU A 748 6.34 0.34 24.64
CA LEU A 748 7.46 0.90 23.89
C LEU A 748 8.08 -0.15 22.96
N SER A 749 7.29 -0.58 21.97
CA SER A 749 7.72 -1.47 20.88
C SER A 749 8.31 -0.72 19.69
N ALA A 750 8.13 0.59 19.61
CA ALA A 750 8.74 1.50 18.64
C ALA A 750 8.85 2.89 19.29
N ASP A 751 9.53 3.83 18.64
CA ASP A 751 9.57 5.23 19.08
C ASP A 751 8.15 5.79 19.23
N LYS A 752 7.92 6.57 20.29
CA LYS A 752 6.61 7.19 20.57
C LYS A 752 6.72 8.69 20.44
N ILE A 753 5.87 9.26 19.58
CA ILE A 753 5.74 10.70 19.41
C ILE A 753 4.38 11.08 19.97
N PHE A 754 4.36 11.72 21.13
CA PHE A 754 3.17 12.30 21.73
C PHE A 754 3.09 13.76 21.35
N PHE A 755 2.00 14.14 20.71
CA PHE A 755 1.78 15.49 20.23
C PHE A 755 0.44 15.99 20.75
N ILE A 756 0.45 17.15 21.42
CA ILE A 756 -0.75 17.83 21.89
C ILE A 756 -0.70 19.33 21.53
N GLU A 757 -1.87 19.86 21.20
CA GLU A 757 -2.12 21.28 20.98
C GLU A 757 -2.82 21.86 22.22
N LEU A 758 -2.29 22.96 22.72
CA LEU A 758 -2.68 23.57 24.00
C LEU A 758 -3.03 25.04 23.79
N LEU A 759 -4.08 25.53 24.43
CA LEU A 759 -4.45 26.94 24.47
C LEU A 759 -4.15 27.53 25.84
N LYS A 760 -3.27 28.53 25.91
CA LYS A 760 -3.02 29.32 27.11
C LYS A 760 -3.84 30.61 27.09
N GLU A 761 -4.66 30.81 28.12
CA GLU A 761 -5.47 32.03 28.32
C GLU A 761 -4.66 33.26 28.76
#